data_AF-A0A822BCC5-F1
#
_entry.id   AF-A0A822BCC5-F1
#
_cell.length_a   1.000
_cell.length_b   1.000
_cell.length_c   1.000
_cell.angle_alpha   90.00
_cell.angle_beta   90.00
_cell.angle_gamma   90.00
#
_symmetry.space_group_name_H-M   'P 1'
#
loop_
_entity.id
_entity.type
_entity.pdbx_description
1 polymer ?
#
loop_
_entity_poly.entity_id
_entity_poly.type
_entity_poly.pdbx_seq_one_letter_code
_entity_poly.pdbx_strand_id
1 'polypeptide(L)'
;MLKGLWTLMTAVGRKSFEIYVNEMKKMPKSPERNKNLEVQCQFFMVKRTHVRVEVREEAKLYLYSLLSKNAFPHLFCNTIIIETLMNIINILSYSLNEDNLHKVTAHHRVPNTNYTIQFADTHEKRLELFNAFVDFGRTFIEQALMMSPTLLKSCIQQYMLKLEQEKKISNAARQHKGLHVMWEYLSTYSKTADANATAGGNKLYYRSDFADYMVSLGERCAAVGFVEGLDRSDYRAAMTQVKGQMETAIYNRLNSLNKYKSLQQRRRRMSTIAPISDKGSALDFEERIAIFDNDFRNGLFKLTAMLIHNIDDSEDNEHELRFTAIGENALDRDMVHAMTWLPIKMFTTTVMEGAVDCWCWAIIGRPELELLIVEEIYKVWEKIISDRHGLYSIDKLEPSPLAPSEKEELKPKPPSVKPHRIFLRFIEERVFLCMHKADIEMEMLVDLLHKSLSLILENSKAPMTKHIDAVGLRFRFLYLALYLVQSDYLSDGISKFLLREKIYHTAFDYFTVHHHCPTQTHNELRSDIRTLIRFFSLVHGEKKFCNDSPTTIDASNSIPNGLNHETIDAASLYGTTKSGPTSGWINTLAGSSAGAVQGVSVQSTLSRKSGTSAKNTEKSNDARVLSRDLLKKRNLLLTLLAYEIERLETFHNPLGRPELQFNQDTQSTYTNWKLYDMNGITNKAWQEYGRLAWLISPDLATSLYYTIPKESLRLEIQRLIKSYPLQVRHIPEALSIFTLTSDNDRQCEASHILTWASINPVAALSYFASARLNQVANSYTIQFASRMLYTTKSEALILYIPQLVQAVRYDEMGFVRRLILALSKKSNLLAHQLIWNIRTNTYKNEDTPDNEMQAKLEPIARQIEIDFA
;
A
#
# COMPACT_ATOMS: atom_id res chain seq x y z
N MET A 1 -30.30 -52.11 20.31
CA MET A 1 -29.47 -52.53 19.17
C MET A 1 -29.36 -51.43 18.10
N LEU A 2 -30.46 -50.96 17.50
CA LEU A 2 -30.44 -49.91 16.45
C LEU A 2 -29.79 -48.57 16.87
N LYS A 3 -30.02 -48.09 18.10
CA LYS A 3 -29.33 -46.88 18.62
C LYS A 3 -27.80 -47.04 18.70
N GLY A 4 -27.31 -48.23 19.06
CA GLY A 4 -25.88 -48.53 19.13
C GLY A 4 -25.22 -48.61 17.75
N LEU A 5 -25.95 -49.14 16.75
CA LEU A 5 -25.49 -49.16 15.36
C LEU A 5 -25.43 -47.75 14.77
N TRP A 6 -26.42 -46.90 15.03
CA TRP A 6 -26.40 -45.50 14.60
C TRP A 6 -25.17 -44.75 15.14
N THR A 7 -24.90 -44.86 16.45
CA THR A 7 -23.71 -44.23 17.06
C THR A 7 -22.39 -44.74 16.48
N LEU A 8 -22.32 -46.01 16.10
CA LEU A 8 -21.12 -46.57 15.47
C LEU A 8 -20.97 -46.06 14.03
N MET A 9 -22.05 -46.02 13.25
CA MET A 9 -22.06 -45.48 11.90
C MET A 9 -21.71 -43.98 11.87
N THR A 10 -22.22 -43.18 12.81
CA THR A 10 -21.86 -41.75 12.89
C THR A 10 -20.41 -41.54 13.31
N ALA A 11 -19.89 -42.34 14.25
CA ALA A 11 -18.48 -42.28 14.63
C ALA A 11 -17.53 -42.60 13.45
N VAL A 12 -17.83 -43.67 12.70
CA VAL A 12 -17.07 -44.05 11.49
C VAL A 12 -17.22 -43.00 10.40
N GLY A 13 -18.44 -42.46 10.21
CA GLY A 13 -18.71 -41.39 9.26
C GLY A 13 -17.88 -40.13 9.55
N ARG A 14 -17.83 -39.70 10.81
CA ARG A 14 -17.05 -38.54 11.24
C ARG A 14 -15.56 -38.72 11.00
N LYS A 15 -15.01 -39.90 11.29
CA LYS A 15 -13.59 -40.19 11.03
C LYS A 15 -13.28 -40.24 9.52
N SER A 16 -14.15 -40.88 8.75
CA SER A 16 -14.03 -40.91 7.29
C SER A 16 -14.05 -39.51 6.69
N PHE A 17 -14.92 -38.63 7.20
CA PHE A 17 -15.01 -37.26 6.75
C PHE A 17 -13.80 -36.41 7.15
N GLU A 18 -13.26 -36.61 8.35
CA GLU A 18 -12.00 -35.99 8.77
C GLU A 18 -10.84 -36.36 7.83
N ILE A 19 -10.75 -37.64 7.44
CA ILE A 19 -9.77 -38.12 6.45
C ILE A 19 -10.00 -37.43 5.10
N TYR A 20 -11.25 -37.37 4.63
CA TYR A 20 -11.61 -36.67 3.39
C TYR A 20 -11.16 -35.21 3.40
N VAL A 21 -11.43 -34.47 4.47
CA VAL A 21 -11.01 -33.06 4.60
C VAL A 21 -9.48 -32.94 4.58
N ASN A 22 -8.76 -33.83 5.26
CA ASN A 22 -7.30 -33.81 5.29
C ASN A 22 -6.68 -34.15 3.94
N GLU A 23 -7.26 -35.09 3.18
CA GLU A 23 -6.80 -35.42 1.83
C GLU A 23 -7.10 -34.28 0.85
N MET A 24 -8.29 -33.67 0.92
CA MET A 24 -8.64 -32.51 0.08
C MET A 24 -7.73 -31.30 0.33
N LYS A 25 -7.20 -31.13 1.55
CA LYS A 25 -6.20 -30.09 1.85
C LYS A 25 -4.84 -30.34 1.21
N LYS A 26 -4.45 -31.60 1.01
CA LYS A 26 -3.17 -31.99 0.40
C LYS A 26 -3.23 -31.99 -1.13
N MET A 27 -4.42 -32.22 -1.70
CA MET A 27 -4.61 -32.20 -3.15
C MET A 27 -4.25 -30.84 -3.76
N PRO A 28 -3.67 -30.82 -4.97
CA PRO A 28 -3.34 -29.57 -5.67
C PRO A 28 -4.61 -28.72 -5.85
N LYS A 29 -4.45 -27.39 -5.88
CA LYS A 29 -5.58 -26.46 -5.98
C LYS A 29 -6.13 -26.36 -7.39
N SER A 30 -6.65 -27.47 -7.90
CA SER A 30 -7.21 -27.62 -9.24
C SER A 30 -8.70 -27.25 -9.29
N PRO A 31 -9.21 -26.86 -10.46
CA PRO A 31 -10.64 -26.60 -10.65
C PRO A 31 -11.50 -27.84 -10.35
N GLU A 32 -11.01 -29.05 -10.64
CA GLU A 32 -11.71 -30.31 -10.35
C GLU A 32 -11.91 -30.52 -8.85
N ARG A 33 -10.87 -30.26 -8.05
CA ARG A 33 -10.94 -30.36 -6.59
C ARG A 33 -11.96 -29.37 -6.04
N ASN A 34 -11.95 -28.12 -6.53
CA ASN A 34 -12.89 -27.09 -6.09
C ASN A 34 -14.33 -27.48 -6.46
N LYS A 35 -14.57 -28.02 -7.65
CA LYS A 35 -15.87 -28.55 -8.07
C LYS A 35 -16.35 -29.69 -7.16
N ASN A 36 -15.46 -30.59 -6.73
CA ASN A 36 -15.82 -31.63 -5.77
C ASN A 36 -16.24 -31.03 -4.42
N LEU A 37 -15.47 -30.07 -3.89
CA LEU A 37 -15.79 -29.38 -2.64
C LEU A 37 -17.13 -28.63 -2.72
N GLU A 38 -17.44 -27.99 -3.86
CA GLU A 38 -18.72 -27.35 -4.14
C GLU A 38 -19.88 -28.35 -4.05
N VAL A 39 -19.77 -29.48 -4.76
CA VAL A 39 -20.80 -30.53 -4.76
C VAL A 39 -21.03 -31.08 -3.36
N GLN A 40 -19.97 -31.34 -2.58
CA GLN A 40 -20.12 -31.79 -1.19
C GLN A 40 -20.76 -30.72 -0.31
N CYS A 41 -20.41 -29.45 -0.49
CA CYS A 41 -21.01 -28.35 0.27
C CYS A 41 -22.51 -28.23 -0.05
N GLN A 42 -22.90 -28.27 -1.33
CA GLN A 42 -24.30 -28.28 -1.75
C GLN A 42 -25.05 -29.49 -1.16
N PHE A 43 -24.44 -30.67 -1.19
CA PHE A 43 -25.02 -31.87 -0.61
C PHE A 43 -25.35 -31.69 0.88
N PHE A 44 -24.38 -31.24 1.69
CA PHE A 44 -24.62 -31.05 3.13
C PHE A 44 -25.58 -29.90 3.43
N MET A 45 -25.59 -28.84 2.62
CA MET A 45 -26.59 -27.77 2.73
C MET A 45 -28.01 -28.29 2.51
N VAL A 46 -28.22 -29.14 1.50
CA VAL A 46 -29.53 -29.76 1.26
C VAL A 46 -29.86 -30.78 2.35
N LYS A 47 -28.89 -31.56 2.85
CA LYS A 47 -29.13 -32.52 3.93
C LYS A 47 -29.46 -31.86 5.28
N ARG A 48 -29.12 -30.58 5.50
CA ARG A 48 -29.62 -29.83 6.66
C ARG A 48 -31.12 -29.58 6.65
N THR A 49 -31.79 -29.70 5.50
CA THR A 49 -33.26 -29.58 5.42
C THR A 49 -33.97 -30.93 5.48
N HIS A 50 -33.27 -32.01 5.87
CA HIS A 50 -33.83 -33.35 5.92
C HIS A 50 -34.87 -33.50 7.04
N VAL A 51 -35.89 -34.34 6.84
CA VAL A 51 -37.00 -34.54 7.80
C VAL A 51 -36.52 -35.11 9.14
N ARG A 52 -35.51 -35.99 9.11
CA ARG A 52 -34.90 -36.61 10.31
C ARG A 52 -33.86 -35.70 10.97
N VAL A 53 -34.03 -35.40 12.25
CA VAL A 53 -33.17 -34.50 13.03
C VAL A 53 -31.73 -35.01 13.12
N GLU A 54 -31.53 -36.32 13.26
CA GLU A 54 -30.22 -36.93 13.41
C GLU A 54 -29.35 -36.74 12.16
N VAL A 55 -29.97 -36.78 10.99
CA VAL A 55 -29.29 -36.49 9.71
C VAL A 55 -28.95 -35.01 9.60
N ARG A 56 -29.84 -34.12 10.05
CA ARG A 56 -29.60 -32.66 10.03
C ARG A 56 -28.40 -32.27 10.88
N GLU A 57 -28.29 -32.81 12.09
CA GLU A 57 -27.20 -32.47 13.00
C GLU A 57 -25.83 -32.98 12.49
N GLU A 58 -25.76 -34.19 11.91
CA GLU A 58 -24.51 -34.66 11.29
C GLU A 58 -24.14 -33.83 10.05
N ALA A 59 -25.10 -33.53 9.17
CA ALA A 59 -24.86 -32.68 8.01
C ALA A 59 -24.38 -31.27 8.40
N LYS A 60 -24.94 -30.73 9.49
CA LYS A 60 -24.51 -29.46 10.09
C LYS A 60 -23.05 -29.50 10.54
N LEU A 61 -22.63 -30.55 11.23
CA LEU A 61 -21.24 -30.72 11.67
C LEU A 61 -20.27 -30.82 10.49
N TYR A 62 -20.61 -31.62 9.47
CA TYR A 62 -19.78 -31.76 8.27
C TYR A 62 -19.68 -30.45 7.48
N LEU A 63 -20.78 -29.73 7.34
CA LEU A 63 -20.80 -28.44 6.68
C LEU A 63 -19.93 -27.42 7.41
N TYR A 64 -20.02 -27.32 8.74
CA TYR A 64 -19.15 -26.42 9.51
C TYR A 64 -17.67 -26.83 9.47
N SER A 65 -17.38 -28.12 9.34
CA SER A 65 -16.00 -28.60 9.13
C SER A 65 -15.43 -28.14 7.78
N LEU A 66 -16.22 -28.20 6.69
CA LEU A 66 -15.82 -27.66 5.38
C LEU A 66 -15.69 -26.14 5.38
N LEU A 67 -16.67 -25.46 5.98
CA LEU A 67 -16.77 -24.00 6.11
C LEU A 67 -15.94 -23.47 7.29
N SER A 68 -15.00 -24.25 7.82
CA SER A 68 -14.08 -23.75 8.82
C SER A 68 -13.06 -22.81 8.17
N LYS A 69 -12.69 -21.73 8.87
CA LYS A 69 -11.64 -20.78 8.42
C LYS A 69 -10.30 -21.47 8.13
N ASN A 70 -10.06 -22.63 8.74
CA ASN A 70 -8.83 -23.40 8.56
C ASN A 70 -9.00 -24.55 7.54
N ALA A 71 -10.15 -24.64 6.87
CA ALA A 71 -10.45 -25.68 5.89
C ALA A 71 -10.51 -25.08 4.48
N PHE A 72 -11.68 -24.62 4.05
CA PHE A 72 -11.89 -24.13 2.68
C PHE A 72 -12.66 -22.80 2.68
N PRO A 73 -12.00 -21.68 3.05
CA PRO A 73 -12.66 -20.38 3.16
C PRO A 73 -13.24 -19.89 1.82
N HIS A 74 -12.63 -20.24 0.69
CA HIS A 74 -13.13 -19.86 -0.64
C HIS A 74 -14.58 -20.32 -0.93
N LEU A 75 -15.10 -21.32 -0.20
CA LEU A 75 -16.48 -21.79 -0.35
C LEU A 75 -17.53 -20.76 0.12
N PHE A 76 -17.18 -19.86 1.05
CA PHE A 76 -18.10 -18.82 1.52
C PHE A 76 -18.46 -17.79 0.44
N CYS A 77 -17.51 -17.52 -0.45
CA CYS A 77 -17.66 -16.55 -1.53
C CYS A 77 -17.82 -17.22 -2.89
N ASN A 78 -18.27 -18.48 -2.90
CA ASN A 78 -18.56 -19.21 -4.12
C ASN A 78 -19.98 -18.93 -4.59
N THR A 79 -20.12 -18.50 -5.84
CA THR A 79 -21.42 -18.14 -6.44
C THR A 79 -22.41 -19.29 -6.38
N ILE A 80 -22.01 -20.51 -6.73
CA ILE A 80 -22.89 -21.69 -6.74
C ILE A 80 -23.43 -21.98 -5.35
N ILE A 81 -22.60 -21.86 -4.31
CA ILE A 81 -22.99 -22.12 -2.92
C ILE A 81 -23.95 -21.04 -2.42
N ILE A 82 -23.68 -19.76 -2.71
CA ILE A 82 -24.55 -18.63 -2.36
C ILE A 82 -25.91 -18.74 -3.06
N GLU A 83 -25.92 -19.08 -4.35
CA GLU A 83 -27.16 -19.35 -5.10
C GLU A 83 -27.94 -20.51 -4.48
N THR A 84 -27.26 -21.61 -4.13
CA THR A 84 -27.89 -22.76 -3.48
C THR A 84 -28.50 -22.37 -2.14
N LEU A 85 -27.81 -21.55 -1.33
CA LEU A 85 -28.32 -21.04 -0.05
C LEU A 85 -29.63 -20.27 -0.24
N MET A 86 -29.64 -19.32 -1.17
CA MET A 86 -30.81 -18.49 -1.45
C MET A 86 -31.98 -19.31 -2.01
N ASN A 87 -31.70 -20.26 -2.91
CA ASN A 87 -32.70 -21.17 -3.47
C ASN A 87 -33.34 -22.05 -2.40
N ILE A 88 -32.56 -22.59 -1.46
CA ILE A 88 -33.10 -23.41 -0.36
C ILE A 88 -34.00 -22.56 0.54
N ILE A 89 -33.60 -21.34 0.92
CA ILE A 89 -34.44 -20.44 1.73
C ILE A 89 -35.76 -20.15 1.01
N ASN A 90 -35.71 -19.93 -0.30
CA ASN A 90 -36.91 -19.68 -1.09
C ASN A 90 -37.85 -20.90 -1.16
N ILE A 91 -37.31 -22.11 -1.35
CA ILE A 91 -38.09 -23.35 -1.36
C ILE A 91 -38.72 -23.61 0.02
N LEU A 92 -37.97 -23.40 1.10
CA LEU A 92 -38.49 -23.54 2.47
C LEU A 92 -39.60 -22.50 2.75
N SER A 93 -39.44 -21.25 2.30
CA SER A 93 -40.48 -20.24 2.40
C SER A 93 -41.73 -20.63 1.61
N TYR A 94 -41.56 -21.17 0.39
CA TYR A 94 -42.67 -21.64 -0.44
C TYR A 94 -43.46 -22.77 0.24
N SER A 95 -42.78 -23.61 1.05
CA SER A 95 -43.42 -24.69 1.81
C SER A 95 -44.35 -24.21 2.94
N LEU A 96 -44.22 -22.95 3.37
CA LEU A 96 -45.03 -22.34 4.43
C LEU A 96 -46.36 -21.75 3.93
N ASN A 97 -46.51 -21.54 2.62
CA ASN A 97 -47.75 -21.01 2.06
C ASN A 97 -48.91 -21.99 2.30
N GLU A 98 -50.09 -21.46 2.68
CA GLU A 98 -51.27 -22.24 3.08
C GLU A 98 -51.67 -23.27 2.01
N ASP A 99 -51.62 -22.90 0.74
CA ASP A 99 -51.94 -23.76 -0.42
C ASP A 99 -51.01 -24.99 -0.58
N ASN A 100 -49.84 -24.97 0.07
CA ASN A 100 -48.79 -25.99 -0.09
C ASN A 100 -48.68 -26.94 1.12
N LEU A 101 -49.51 -26.78 2.16
CA LEU A 101 -49.49 -27.67 3.33
C LEU A 101 -49.76 -29.12 2.94
N HIS A 102 -50.65 -29.37 1.98
CA HIS A 102 -51.05 -30.70 1.52
C HIS A 102 -49.97 -31.45 0.73
N LYS A 103 -48.89 -30.79 0.29
CA LYS A 103 -47.82 -31.36 -0.57
C LYS A 103 -46.69 -32.02 0.22
N VAL A 104 -46.99 -32.74 1.31
CA VAL A 104 -45.99 -33.34 2.21
C VAL A 104 -45.08 -34.37 1.52
N THR A 105 -45.57 -35.06 0.48
CA THR A 105 -44.81 -36.06 -0.30
C THR A 105 -44.11 -35.49 -1.54
N ALA A 106 -44.24 -34.19 -1.82
CA ALA A 106 -43.64 -33.59 -3.00
C ALA A 106 -42.12 -33.39 -2.80
N HIS A 107 -41.32 -34.01 -3.66
CA HIS A 107 -39.89 -33.75 -3.75
C HIS A 107 -39.65 -32.50 -4.61
N HIS A 108 -39.24 -31.40 -3.99
CA HIS A 108 -38.89 -30.17 -4.69
C HIS A 108 -37.42 -30.18 -5.09
N ARG A 109 -37.14 -30.18 -6.39
CA ARG A 109 -35.76 -30.07 -6.90
C ARG A 109 -35.19 -28.71 -6.57
N VAL A 110 -33.98 -28.69 -6.02
CA VAL A 110 -33.24 -27.44 -5.80
C VAL A 110 -32.60 -27.02 -7.13
N PRO A 111 -32.85 -25.80 -7.63
CA PRO A 111 -32.26 -25.29 -8.87
C PRO A 111 -30.73 -25.46 -8.90
N ASN A 112 -30.18 -25.73 -10.08
CA ASN A 112 -28.75 -25.95 -10.31
C ASN A 112 -28.12 -27.10 -9.49
N THR A 113 -28.95 -28.04 -8.99
CA THR A 113 -28.49 -29.26 -8.33
C THR A 113 -29.31 -30.48 -8.76
N ASN A 114 -28.78 -31.66 -8.45
CA ASN A 114 -29.48 -32.94 -8.62
C ASN A 114 -30.20 -33.38 -7.33
N TYR A 115 -30.31 -32.51 -6.33
CA TYR A 115 -30.89 -32.84 -5.03
C TYR A 115 -32.32 -32.32 -4.88
N THR A 116 -33.10 -33.02 -4.06
CA THR A 116 -34.50 -32.67 -3.78
C THR A 116 -34.74 -32.51 -2.29
N ILE A 117 -35.59 -31.56 -1.92
CA ILE A 117 -36.06 -31.34 -0.55
C ILE A 117 -37.44 -31.97 -0.38
N GLN A 118 -37.61 -32.76 0.67
CA GLN A 118 -38.91 -33.26 1.12
C GLN A 118 -39.40 -32.34 2.25
N PHE A 119 -40.67 -31.92 2.17
CA PHE A 119 -41.26 -31.06 3.20
C PHE A 119 -41.63 -31.83 4.47
N ALA A 120 -41.56 -31.15 5.62
CA ALA A 120 -42.03 -31.71 6.88
C ALA A 120 -43.55 -31.77 6.93
N ASP A 121 -44.08 -32.70 7.74
CA ASP A 121 -45.52 -33.01 7.78
C ASP A 121 -46.36 -31.91 8.43
N THR A 122 -45.80 -31.13 9.36
CA THR A 122 -46.51 -30.08 10.10
C THR A 122 -45.99 -28.68 9.78
N HIS A 123 -46.88 -27.70 9.77
CA HIS A 123 -46.53 -26.29 9.53
C HIS A 123 -45.49 -25.78 10.56
N GLU A 124 -45.65 -26.14 11.84
CA GLU A 124 -44.70 -25.77 12.90
C GLU A 124 -43.28 -26.27 12.61
N LYS A 125 -43.12 -27.52 12.17
CA LYS A 125 -41.80 -28.09 11.82
C LYS A 125 -41.21 -27.45 10.57
N ARG A 126 -42.05 -27.07 9.59
CA ARG A 126 -41.60 -26.31 8.41
C ARG A 126 -41.10 -24.93 8.82
N LEU A 127 -41.80 -24.26 9.73
CA LEU A 127 -41.43 -22.93 10.24
C LEU A 127 -40.13 -22.99 11.04
N GLU A 128 -39.98 -23.99 11.91
CA GLU A 128 -38.73 -24.26 12.65
C GLU A 128 -37.54 -24.47 11.70
N LEU A 129 -37.73 -25.32 10.68
CA LEU A 129 -36.72 -25.57 9.63
C LEU A 129 -36.35 -24.31 8.87
N PHE A 130 -37.34 -23.52 8.46
CA PHE A 130 -37.14 -22.26 7.76
C PHE A 130 -36.32 -21.28 8.61
N ASN A 131 -36.74 -21.03 9.86
CA ASN A 131 -36.05 -20.11 10.77
C ASN A 131 -34.61 -20.57 11.04
N ALA A 132 -34.40 -21.86 11.33
CA ALA A 132 -33.08 -22.41 11.58
C ALA A 132 -32.14 -22.28 10.36
N PHE A 133 -32.68 -22.41 9.14
CA PHE A 133 -31.88 -22.25 7.92
C PHE A 133 -31.63 -20.77 7.57
N VAL A 134 -32.56 -19.86 7.88
CA VAL A 134 -32.35 -18.41 7.79
C VAL A 134 -31.25 -17.96 8.74
N ASP A 135 -31.23 -18.45 9.99
CA ASP A 135 -30.17 -18.15 10.95
C ASP A 135 -28.81 -18.71 10.51
N PHE A 136 -28.79 -19.90 9.92
CA PHE A 136 -27.59 -20.39 9.26
C PHE A 136 -27.14 -19.45 8.13
N GLY A 137 -28.07 -19.01 7.27
CA GLY A 137 -27.79 -18.06 6.19
C GLY A 137 -27.21 -16.74 6.70
N ARG A 138 -27.74 -16.18 7.79
CA ARG A 138 -27.18 -14.99 8.48
C ARG A 138 -25.71 -15.18 8.81
N THR A 139 -25.41 -16.24 9.56
CA THR A 139 -24.03 -16.52 10.00
C THR A 139 -23.10 -16.77 8.83
N PHE A 140 -23.59 -17.41 7.76
CA PHE A 140 -22.83 -17.66 6.54
C PHE A 140 -22.44 -16.35 5.83
N ILE A 141 -23.40 -15.45 5.63
CA ILE A 141 -23.18 -14.14 4.99
C ILE A 141 -22.23 -13.29 5.83
N GLU A 142 -22.38 -13.27 7.15
CA GLU A 142 -21.51 -12.51 8.04
C GLU A 142 -20.04 -12.95 7.90
N GLN A 143 -19.78 -14.25 7.83
CA GLN A 143 -18.44 -14.75 7.55
C GLN A 143 -17.98 -14.39 6.14
N ALA A 144 -18.84 -14.51 5.12
CA ALA A 144 -18.50 -14.12 3.75
C ALA A 144 -18.16 -12.61 3.64
N LEU A 145 -18.89 -11.72 4.33
CA LEU A 145 -18.64 -10.27 4.37
C LEU A 145 -17.35 -9.90 5.10
N MET A 146 -16.96 -10.70 6.09
CA MET A 146 -15.66 -10.56 6.76
C MET A 146 -14.50 -10.92 5.84
N MET A 147 -14.74 -11.78 4.84
CA MET A 147 -13.73 -12.38 3.98
C MET A 147 -13.58 -11.64 2.66
N SER A 148 -14.64 -11.58 1.84
CA SER A 148 -14.66 -10.83 0.58
C SER A 148 -16.02 -10.16 0.39
N PRO A 149 -16.21 -8.96 0.94
CA PRO A 149 -17.46 -8.22 0.80
C PRO A 149 -17.73 -7.79 -0.65
N THR A 150 -16.70 -7.49 -1.45
CA THR A 150 -16.91 -7.04 -2.85
C THR A 150 -17.42 -8.18 -3.71
N LEU A 151 -16.80 -9.37 -3.61
CA LEU A 151 -17.22 -10.55 -4.36
C LEU A 151 -18.60 -11.03 -3.92
N LEU A 152 -18.91 -11.06 -2.62
CA LEU A 152 -20.22 -11.45 -2.13
C LEU A 152 -21.34 -10.54 -2.66
N LYS A 153 -21.15 -9.22 -2.61
CA LYS A 153 -22.09 -8.24 -3.18
C LYS A 153 -22.33 -8.54 -4.67
N SER A 154 -21.24 -8.76 -5.42
CA SER A 154 -21.31 -9.07 -6.84
C SER A 154 -22.02 -10.40 -7.13
N CYS A 155 -21.82 -11.45 -6.31
CA CYS A 155 -22.52 -12.73 -6.42
C CYS A 155 -24.03 -12.57 -6.27
N ILE A 156 -24.46 -11.78 -5.27
CA ILE A 156 -25.88 -11.55 -5.00
C ILE A 156 -26.50 -10.73 -6.14
N GLN A 157 -25.83 -9.68 -6.61
CA GLN A 157 -26.28 -8.91 -7.78
C GLN A 157 -26.38 -9.78 -9.04
N GLN A 158 -25.41 -10.66 -9.30
CA GLN A 158 -25.48 -11.56 -10.45
C GLN A 158 -26.67 -12.53 -10.36
N TYR A 159 -26.91 -13.10 -9.18
CA TYR A 159 -28.07 -13.96 -8.98
C TYR A 159 -29.39 -13.23 -9.25
N MET A 160 -29.48 -11.95 -8.89
CA MET A 160 -30.64 -11.14 -9.21
C MET A 160 -30.84 -10.98 -10.73
N LEU A 161 -29.79 -10.66 -11.47
CA LEU A 161 -29.85 -10.51 -12.92
C LEU A 161 -30.30 -11.82 -13.59
N LYS A 162 -29.78 -12.96 -13.13
CA LYS A 162 -30.23 -14.29 -13.61
C LYS A 162 -31.73 -14.51 -13.36
N LEU A 163 -32.22 -14.17 -12.17
CA LEU A 163 -33.65 -14.32 -11.84
C LEU A 163 -34.55 -13.43 -12.71
N GLU A 164 -34.10 -12.23 -13.07
CA GLU A 164 -34.82 -11.33 -13.98
C GLU A 164 -34.85 -11.87 -15.41
N GLN A 165 -33.76 -12.50 -15.87
CA GLN A 165 -33.64 -13.07 -17.22
C GLN A 165 -34.42 -14.39 -17.39
N GLU A 166 -34.31 -15.32 -16.44
CA GLU A 166 -34.94 -16.66 -16.53
C GLU A 166 -36.47 -16.62 -16.49
N LYS A 167 -37.06 -15.54 -15.97
CA LYS A 167 -38.51 -15.39 -15.84
C LYS A 167 -38.90 -13.96 -16.21
N LYS A 168 -39.46 -13.76 -17.41
CA LYS A 168 -40.09 -12.52 -17.91
C LYS A 168 -41.29 -12.02 -17.06
N ILE A 169 -41.20 -12.04 -15.74
CA ILE A 169 -42.27 -11.73 -14.79
C ILE A 169 -41.70 -10.83 -13.69
N SER A 170 -42.09 -9.56 -13.74
CA SER A 170 -41.75 -8.47 -12.81
C SER A 170 -42.01 -8.72 -11.32
N ASN A 171 -42.63 -9.85 -10.96
CA ASN A 171 -43.06 -10.16 -9.60
C ASN A 171 -42.22 -11.25 -8.90
N ALA A 172 -41.38 -12.00 -9.63
CA ALA A 172 -40.66 -13.15 -9.07
C ALA A 172 -39.49 -12.74 -8.14
N ALA A 173 -38.68 -11.74 -8.54
CA ALA A 173 -37.62 -11.20 -7.68
C ALA A 173 -38.18 -10.57 -6.39
N ARG A 174 -39.36 -9.92 -6.49
CA ARG A 174 -40.07 -9.33 -5.34
C ARG A 174 -40.60 -10.38 -4.35
N GLN A 175 -40.85 -11.61 -4.81
CA GLN A 175 -41.38 -12.71 -3.99
C GLN A 175 -40.30 -13.74 -3.57
N HIS A 176 -39.07 -13.63 -4.08
CA HIS A 176 -37.99 -14.56 -3.75
C HIS A 176 -37.48 -14.34 -2.32
N LYS A 177 -38.02 -15.09 -1.35
CA LYS A 177 -37.75 -14.85 0.08
C LYS A 177 -36.26 -14.96 0.43
N GLY A 178 -35.54 -15.86 -0.24
CA GLY A 178 -34.09 -15.99 -0.08
C GLY A 178 -33.33 -14.71 -0.42
N LEU A 179 -33.76 -13.95 -1.43
CA LEU A 179 -33.09 -12.72 -1.85
C LEU A 179 -33.42 -11.58 -0.89
N HIS A 180 -34.69 -11.45 -0.50
CA HIS A 180 -35.13 -10.47 0.49
C HIS A 180 -34.35 -10.61 1.81
N VAL A 181 -34.20 -11.83 2.29
CA VAL A 181 -33.45 -12.14 3.51
C VAL A 181 -31.99 -11.66 3.38
N MET A 182 -31.35 -11.88 2.23
CA MET A 182 -29.97 -11.42 1.98
C MET A 182 -29.88 -9.88 1.92
N TRP A 183 -30.85 -9.21 1.29
CA TRP A 183 -30.93 -7.75 1.24
C TRP A 183 -31.13 -7.09 2.59
N GLU A 184 -31.99 -7.67 3.43
CA GLU A 184 -32.17 -7.23 4.81
C GLU A 184 -30.83 -7.28 5.55
N TYR A 185 -30.04 -8.34 5.39
CA TYR A 185 -28.70 -8.39 6.00
C TYR A 185 -27.74 -7.41 5.38
N LEU A 186 -27.66 -7.27 4.06
CA LEU A 186 -26.73 -6.32 3.45
C LEU A 186 -27.03 -4.87 3.85
N SER A 187 -28.31 -4.51 4.02
CA SER A 187 -28.70 -3.17 4.46
C SER A 187 -28.47 -2.96 5.97
N THR A 188 -28.66 -3.99 6.79
CA THR A 188 -28.48 -3.93 8.25
C THR A 188 -27.08 -4.29 8.73
N TYR A 189 -26.22 -4.83 7.87
CA TYR A 189 -24.82 -5.10 8.16
C TYR A 189 -24.05 -3.79 8.20
N SER A 190 -23.64 -3.41 9.40
CA SER A 190 -22.61 -2.40 9.63
C SER A 190 -21.42 -3.15 10.19
N LYS A 191 -20.24 -3.01 9.58
CA LYS A 191 -19.04 -3.35 10.32
C LYS A 191 -19.07 -2.48 11.56
N THR A 192 -19.06 -3.10 12.73
CA THR A 192 -18.81 -2.48 14.04
C THR A 192 -17.46 -1.72 14.11
N ALA A 193 -16.76 -1.55 12.99
CA ALA A 193 -15.63 -0.65 12.82
C ALA A 193 -16.04 0.84 12.67
N ASP A 194 -17.26 1.14 12.22
CA ASP A 194 -17.77 2.52 12.06
C ASP A 194 -18.85 2.89 13.09
N ALA A 195 -19.23 1.96 13.99
CA ALA A 195 -20.24 2.18 15.02
C ALA A 195 -19.79 3.13 16.16
N ASN A 196 -18.54 3.61 16.16
CA ASN A 196 -18.10 4.71 17.02
C ASN A 196 -18.21 6.09 16.33
N ALA A 197 -18.73 6.16 15.10
CA ALA A 197 -19.19 7.42 14.53
C ALA A 197 -20.55 7.78 15.18
N THR A 198 -20.47 8.66 16.17
CA THR A 198 -21.57 9.47 16.73
C THR A 198 -22.75 8.71 17.34
N ALA A 199 -22.62 8.37 18.62
CA ALA A 199 -23.77 8.37 19.52
C ALA A 199 -24.16 9.83 19.81
N GLY A 200 -25.08 10.38 19.01
CA GLY A 200 -25.66 11.69 19.28
C GLY A 200 -26.13 12.43 18.02
N GLY A 201 -27.39 12.21 17.62
CA GLY A 201 -28.08 13.07 16.66
C GLY A 201 -28.94 12.33 15.64
N ASN A 202 -30.27 12.40 15.80
CA ASN A 202 -31.25 11.88 14.84
C ASN A 202 -31.07 12.49 13.43
N LYS A 203 -30.88 11.64 12.41
CA LYS A 203 -31.59 11.66 11.10
C LYS A 203 -30.97 10.67 10.10
N LEU A 204 -31.83 9.79 9.56
CA LEU A 204 -31.79 9.11 8.25
C LEU A 204 -30.55 9.38 7.37
N TYR A 205 -29.46 8.65 7.61
CA TYR A 205 -28.48 8.37 6.56
C TYR A 205 -28.71 6.93 6.12
N TYR A 206 -29.23 6.72 4.91
CA TYR A 206 -29.04 5.44 4.25
C TYR A 206 -27.52 5.17 4.22
N ARG A 207 -27.10 4.00 4.71
CA ARG A 207 -25.67 3.65 4.79
C ARG A 207 -25.05 3.72 3.40
N SER A 208 -24.00 4.51 3.23
CA SER A 208 -23.31 4.75 1.95
C SER A 208 -23.03 3.44 1.21
N ASP A 209 -22.55 2.42 1.91
CA ASP A 209 -22.17 1.12 1.36
C ASP A 209 -23.33 0.34 0.70
N PHE A 210 -24.58 0.59 1.12
CA PHE A 210 -25.78 -0.01 0.51
C PHE A 210 -26.29 0.86 -0.64
N ALA A 211 -26.14 2.18 -0.57
CA ALA A 211 -26.42 3.06 -1.70
C ALA A 211 -25.50 2.73 -2.88
N ASP A 212 -24.20 2.58 -2.65
CA ASP A 212 -23.23 2.19 -3.68
C ASP A 212 -23.55 0.81 -4.28
N TYR A 213 -24.01 -0.13 -3.44
CA TYR A 213 -24.49 -1.44 -3.89
C TYR A 213 -25.69 -1.32 -4.85
N MET A 214 -26.66 -0.45 -4.54
CA MET A 214 -27.84 -0.24 -5.39
C MET A 214 -27.49 0.52 -6.68
N VAL A 215 -26.57 1.48 -6.62
CA VAL A 215 -26.05 2.18 -7.81
C VAL A 215 -25.38 1.20 -8.75
N SER A 216 -24.44 0.38 -8.24
CA SER A 216 -23.74 -0.66 -9.01
C SER A 216 -24.72 -1.66 -9.62
N LEU A 217 -25.78 -2.07 -8.89
CA LEU A 217 -26.84 -2.92 -9.44
C LEU A 217 -27.59 -2.24 -10.60
N GLY A 218 -27.97 -0.96 -10.44
CA GLY A 218 -28.65 -0.19 -11.49
C GLY A 218 -27.80 -0.04 -12.75
N GLU A 219 -26.49 0.18 -12.60
CA GLU A 219 -25.53 0.24 -13.71
C GLU A 219 -25.44 -1.11 -14.45
N ARG A 220 -25.43 -2.24 -13.72
CA ARG A 220 -25.46 -3.58 -14.32
C ARG A 220 -26.76 -3.83 -15.09
N CYS A 221 -27.92 -3.54 -14.50
CA CYS A 221 -29.22 -3.69 -15.17
C CYS A 221 -29.28 -2.86 -16.46
N ALA A 222 -28.80 -1.61 -16.42
CA ALA A 222 -28.75 -0.74 -17.60
C ALA A 222 -27.80 -1.28 -18.68
N ALA A 223 -26.65 -1.82 -18.30
CA ALA A 223 -25.69 -2.43 -19.22
C ALA A 223 -26.22 -3.74 -19.83
N VAL A 224 -26.87 -4.60 -19.05
CA VAL A 224 -27.54 -5.80 -19.54
C VAL A 224 -28.65 -5.43 -20.53
N GLY A 225 -29.50 -4.46 -20.21
CA GLY A 225 -30.55 -3.99 -21.12
C GLY A 225 -30.01 -3.39 -22.42
N PHE A 226 -28.84 -2.74 -22.38
CA PHE A 226 -28.15 -2.28 -23.59
C PHE A 226 -27.70 -3.46 -24.47
N VAL A 227 -27.18 -4.52 -23.87
CA VAL A 227 -26.68 -5.70 -24.59
C VAL A 227 -27.82 -6.57 -25.12
N GLU A 228 -28.92 -6.70 -24.38
CA GLU A 228 -30.14 -7.37 -24.86
C GLU A 228 -30.77 -6.67 -26.07
N GLY A 229 -30.50 -5.36 -26.24
CA GLY A 229 -30.90 -4.58 -27.41
C GLY A 229 -29.95 -4.68 -28.61
N LEU A 230 -28.85 -5.44 -28.52
CA LEU A 230 -27.85 -5.57 -29.58
C LEU A 230 -27.77 -7.00 -30.11
N ASP A 231 -27.64 -7.13 -31.42
CA ASP A 231 -27.29 -8.41 -32.05
C ASP A 231 -25.81 -8.74 -31.81
N ARG A 232 -25.50 -10.02 -31.62
CA ARG A 232 -24.12 -10.48 -31.36
C ARG A 232 -23.15 -10.12 -32.49
N SER A 233 -23.60 -10.06 -33.74
CA SER A 233 -22.79 -9.62 -34.89
C SER A 233 -22.24 -8.21 -34.73
N ASP A 234 -22.95 -7.35 -33.99
CA ASP A 234 -22.63 -5.95 -33.83
C ASP A 234 -21.71 -5.69 -32.64
N TYR A 235 -21.40 -6.72 -31.84
CA TYR A 235 -20.59 -6.56 -30.63
C TYR A 235 -19.23 -5.96 -30.91
N ARG A 236 -18.60 -6.29 -32.03
CA ARG A 236 -17.31 -5.70 -32.41
C ARG A 236 -17.41 -4.19 -32.71
N ALA A 237 -18.46 -3.79 -33.42
CA ALA A 237 -18.72 -2.38 -33.74
C ALA A 237 -19.10 -1.59 -32.47
N ALA A 238 -20.01 -2.13 -31.66
CA ALA A 238 -20.43 -1.56 -30.40
C ALA A 238 -19.26 -1.43 -29.40
N MET A 239 -18.39 -2.43 -29.31
CA MET A 239 -17.19 -2.37 -28.46
C MET A 239 -16.27 -1.21 -28.89
N THR A 240 -16.06 -1.06 -30.20
CA THR A 240 -15.22 0.04 -30.74
C THR A 240 -15.83 1.40 -30.42
N GLN A 241 -17.15 1.53 -30.54
CA GLN A 241 -17.88 2.75 -30.19
C GLN A 241 -17.77 3.08 -28.69
N VAL A 242 -18.00 2.10 -27.81
CA VAL A 242 -17.93 2.28 -26.35
C VAL A 242 -16.50 2.65 -25.92
N LYS A 243 -15.49 1.98 -26.47
CA LYS A 243 -14.08 2.33 -26.25
C LYS A 243 -13.79 3.77 -26.67
N GLY A 244 -14.28 4.20 -27.83
CA GLY A 244 -14.17 5.58 -28.30
C GLY A 244 -14.80 6.59 -27.33
N GLN A 245 -16.01 6.30 -26.82
CA GLN A 245 -16.67 7.14 -25.81
C GLN A 245 -15.81 7.29 -24.55
N MET A 246 -15.25 6.19 -24.05
CA MET A 246 -14.36 6.21 -22.88
C MET A 246 -13.10 7.05 -23.14
N GLU A 247 -12.48 6.93 -24.31
CA GLU A 247 -11.30 7.74 -24.68
C GLU A 247 -11.64 9.24 -24.81
N THR A 248 -12.83 9.57 -25.33
CA THR A 248 -13.29 10.97 -25.37
C THR A 248 -13.53 11.54 -23.96
N ALA A 249 -14.06 10.74 -23.02
CA ALA A 249 -14.24 11.16 -21.63
C ALA A 249 -12.89 11.47 -20.97
N ILE A 250 -11.87 10.63 -21.20
CA ILE A 250 -10.48 10.88 -20.75
C ILE A 250 -9.98 12.22 -21.28
N TYR A 251 -10.09 12.45 -22.59
CA TYR A 251 -9.62 13.67 -23.24
C TYR A 251 -10.33 14.93 -22.72
N ASN A 252 -11.66 14.89 -22.61
CA ASN A 252 -12.47 16.01 -22.13
C ASN A 252 -12.17 16.37 -20.67
N ARG A 253 -11.95 15.36 -19.83
CA ARG A 253 -11.54 15.56 -18.44
C ARG A 253 -10.16 16.21 -18.34
N LEU A 254 -9.18 15.71 -19.11
CA LEU A 254 -7.83 16.28 -19.12
C LEU A 254 -7.82 17.74 -19.55
N ASN A 255 -8.56 18.07 -20.61
CA ASN A 255 -8.72 19.45 -21.09
C ASN A 255 -9.37 20.35 -20.05
N SER A 256 -10.42 19.88 -19.39
CA SER A 256 -11.10 20.63 -18.32
C SER A 256 -10.15 20.90 -17.15
N LEU A 257 -9.35 19.91 -16.74
CA LEU A 257 -8.37 20.05 -15.67
C LEU A 257 -7.25 21.06 -16.02
N ASN A 258 -6.77 21.03 -17.26
CA ASN A 258 -5.77 21.98 -17.75
C ASN A 258 -6.32 23.41 -17.82
N LYS A 259 -7.55 23.57 -18.30
CA LYS A 259 -8.26 24.87 -18.30
C LYS A 259 -8.42 25.40 -16.89
N TYR A 260 -8.81 24.56 -15.93
CA TYR A 260 -8.93 24.94 -14.52
C TYR A 260 -7.60 25.40 -13.89
N LYS A 261 -6.51 24.65 -14.12
CA LYS A 261 -5.17 25.05 -13.67
C LYS A 261 -4.76 26.41 -14.23
N SER A 262 -5.01 26.64 -15.52
CA SER A 262 -4.73 27.93 -16.16
C SER A 262 -5.56 29.08 -15.58
N LEU A 263 -6.85 28.83 -15.28
CA LEU A 263 -7.75 29.80 -14.65
C LEU A 263 -7.34 30.12 -13.22
N GLN A 264 -6.95 29.12 -12.43
CA GLN A 264 -6.41 29.33 -11.08
C GLN A 264 -5.13 30.18 -11.13
N GLN A 265 -4.23 29.88 -12.06
CA GLN A 265 -3.00 30.65 -12.25
C GLN A 265 -3.30 32.10 -12.66
N ARG A 266 -4.30 32.32 -13.53
CA ARG A 266 -4.74 33.65 -13.97
C ARG A 266 -5.44 34.44 -12.85
N ARG A 267 -6.32 33.80 -12.07
CA ARG A 267 -6.98 34.41 -10.89
C ARG A 267 -5.95 34.94 -9.89
N ARG A 268 -4.84 34.23 -9.69
CA ARG A 268 -3.77 34.68 -8.78
C ARG A 268 -2.96 35.88 -9.29
N ARG A 269 -2.73 35.96 -10.60
CA ARG A 269 -2.09 37.13 -11.21
C ARG A 269 -2.97 38.39 -11.15
N MET A 270 -4.29 38.20 -11.09
CA MET A 270 -5.27 39.31 -11.08
C MET A 270 -5.87 39.61 -9.70
N SER A 271 -5.74 38.73 -8.71
CA SER A 271 -6.17 38.99 -7.32
C SER A 271 -5.38 40.11 -6.65
N THR A 272 -4.27 40.53 -7.25
CA THR A 272 -3.54 41.76 -6.91
C THR A 272 -4.16 43.03 -7.50
N ILE A 273 -5.15 42.94 -8.42
CA ILE A 273 -5.65 44.10 -9.20
C ILE A 273 -7.17 44.31 -9.11
N ALA A 274 -8.03 43.29 -8.94
CA ALA A 274 -9.48 43.44 -8.60
C ALA A 274 -10.20 42.07 -8.49
N PRO A 275 -11.33 41.96 -7.75
CA PRO A 275 -12.17 40.76 -7.79
C PRO A 275 -13.04 40.74 -9.05
N ILE A 276 -12.94 39.70 -9.87
CA ILE A 276 -13.76 39.50 -11.07
C ILE A 276 -15.05 38.75 -10.72
N SER A 277 -16.19 39.28 -11.16
CA SER A 277 -17.53 38.69 -11.03
C SER A 277 -17.82 37.61 -12.08
N ASP A 278 -16.93 36.65 -12.27
CA ASP A 278 -17.16 35.56 -13.24
C ASP A 278 -17.88 34.40 -12.55
N LYS A 279 -19.18 34.25 -12.83
CA LYS A 279 -20.15 33.37 -12.16
C LYS A 279 -19.95 31.86 -12.42
N GLY A 280 -18.78 31.43 -12.92
CA GLY A 280 -18.39 30.03 -12.94
C GLY A 280 -17.90 29.60 -11.56
N SER A 281 -18.80 29.13 -10.70
CA SER A 281 -18.49 28.61 -9.37
C SER A 281 -17.57 27.37 -9.48
N ALA A 282 -16.74 27.13 -8.46
CA ALA A 282 -15.93 25.91 -8.40
C ALA A 282 -16.78 24.62 -8.42
N LEU A 283 -18.04 24.73 -7.98
CA LEU A 283 -19.04 23.67 -8.00
C LEU A 283 -19.34 23.17 -9.43
N ASP A 284 -19.45 24.07 -10.41
CA ASP A 284 -19.67 23.73 -11.83
C ASP A 284 -18.44 23.03 -12.48
N PHE A 285 -17.27 23.07 -11.84
CA PHE A 285 -16.09 22.32 -12.30
C PHE A 285 -16.06 20.88 -11.77
N GLU A 286 -16.33 20.71 -10.47
CA GLU A 286 -16.36 19.40 -9.83
C GLU A 286 -17.48 18.54 -10.41
N GLU A 287 -18.66 19.11 -10.65
CA GLU A 287 -19.78 18.45 -11.33
C GLU A 287 -19.38 17.97 -12.74
N ARG A 288 -18.69 18.82 -13.53
CA ARG A 288 -18.22 18.42 -14.87
C ARG A 288 -17.20 17.27 -14.84
N ILE A 289 -16.27 17.27 -13.89
CA ILE A 289 -15.35 16.14 -13.72
C ILE A 289 -16.12 14.86 -13.37
N ALA A 290 -17.07 14.95 -12.45
CA ALA A 290 -17.87 13.80 -12.04
C ALA A 290 -18.69 13.21 -13.20
N ILE A 291 -19.21 14.04 -14.10
CA ILE A 291 -19.90 13.59 -15.32
C ILE A 291 -18.95 12.74 -16.18
N PHE A 292 -17.73 13.21 -16.47
CA PHE A 292 -16.79 12.43 -17.29
C PHE A 292 -16.34 11.13 -16.62
N ASP A 293 -16.15 11.15 -15.30
CA ASP A 293 -15.86 9.94 -14.51
C ASP A 293 -17.01 8.91 -14.61
N ASN A 294 -18.27 9.37 -14.56
CA ASN A 294 -19.45 8.52 -14.71
C ASN A 294 -19.65 8.01 -16.14
N ASP A 295 -19.40 8.83 -17.16
CA ASP A 295 -19.47 8.41 -18.56
C ASP A 295 -18.47 7.29 -18.85
N PHE A 296 -17.25 7.41 -18.31
CA PHE A 296 -16.24 6.37 -18.40
C PHE A 296 -16.68 5.08 -17.68
N ARG A 297 -17.21 5.22 -16.45
CA ARG A 297 -17.74 4.10 -15.65
C ARG A 297 -18.87 3.37 -16.38
N ASN A 298 -19.80 4.08 -16.99
CA ASN A 298 -20.87 3.50 -17.81
C ASN A 298 -20.33 2.68 -18.99
N GLY A 299 -19.24 3.14 -19.62
CA GLY A 299 -18.55 2.40 -20.68
C GLY A 299 -18.00 1.06 -20.19
N LEU A 300 -17.40 1.01 -19.00
CA LEU A 300 -16.89 -0.23 -18.40
C LEU A 300 -18.00 -1.26 -18.17
N PHE A 301 -19.15 -0.85 -17.62
CA PHE A 301 -20.27 -1.77 -17.39
C PHE A 301 -20.82 -2.33 -18.71
N LYS A 302 -20.93 -1.52 -19.77
CA LYS A 302 -21.33 -1.99 -21.10
C LYS A 302 -20.35 -3.02 -21.67
N LEU A 303 -19.05 -2.75 -21.62
CA LEU A 303 -18.03 -3.72 -22.06
C LEU A 303 -18.13 -5.04 -21.27
N THR A 304 -18.35 -4.94 -19.95
CA THR A 304 -18.47 -6.11 -19.08
C THR A 304 -19.72 -6.93 -19.39
N ALA A 305 -20.86 -6.27 -19.61
CA ALA A 305 -22.10 -6.94 -20.01
C ALA A 305 -21.95 -7.64 -21.37
N MET A 306 -21.31 -7.00 -22.34
CA MET A 306 -21.04 -7.60 -23.66
C MET A 306 -20.17 -8.85 -23.53
N LEU A 307 -19.12 -8.78 -22.71
CA LEU A 307 -18.27 -9.94 -22.42
C LEU A 307 -19.06 -11.10 -21.79
N ILE A 308 -19.95 -10.81 -20.85
CA ILE A 308 -20.74 -11.85 -20.17
C ILE A 308 -21.75 -12.52 -21.11
N HIS A 309 -22.38 -11.77 -22.01
CA HIS A 309 -23.39 -12.30 -22.95
C HIS A 309 -22.82 -12.85 -24.26
N ASN A 310 -21.52 -12.67 -24.51
CA ASN A 310 -20.81 -13.25 -25.67
C ASN A 310 -20.47 -14.73 -25.46
N ILE A 311 -21.51 -15.56 -25.25
CA ILE A 311 -21.37 -17.02 -25.13
C ILE A 311 -21.74 -17.64 -26.49
N ASP A 312 -20.87 -18.48 -27.06
CA ASP A 312 -21.16 -19.22 -28.28
C ASP A 312 -22.21 -20.31 -28.00
N ASP A 313 -23.37 -20.24 -28.66
CA ASP A 313 -24.49 -21.20 -28.50
C ASP A 313 -24.26 -22.55 -29.21
N SER A 314 -23.01 -22.95 -29.52
CA SER A 314 -22.75 -24.27 -30.12
C SER A 314 -22.87 -25.36 -29.05
N GLU A 315 -24.10 -25.79 -28.77
CA GLU A 315 -24.48 -26.65 -27.64
C GLU A 315 -24.03 -28.12 -27.72
N ASP A 316 -23.43 -28.63 -28.79
CA ASP A 316 -23.45 -30.10 -28.99
C ASP A 316 -22.15 -30.91 -28.88
N ASN A 317 -20.96 -30.35 -28.63
CA ASN A 317 -19.75 -31.21 -28.55
C ASN A 317 -18.81 -30.92 -27.37
N GLU A 318 -18.76 -31.91 -26.48
CA GLU A 318 -17.68 -32.28 -25.53
C GLU A 318 -17.01 -31.17 -24.70
N HIS A 319 -17.32 -31.20 -23.41
CA HIS A 319 -16.70 -30.40 -22.34
C HIS A 319 -15.15 -30.49 -22.24
N GLU A 320 -14.49 -31.40 -22.96
CA GLU A 320 -13.02 -31.55 -22.97
C GLU A 320 -12.29 -30.61 -23.95
N LEU A 321 -12.96 -30.11 -25.01
CA LEU A 321 -12.33 -29.20 -25.99
C LEU A 321 -12.41 -27.72 -25.62
N ARG A 322 -13.14 -27.37 -24.55
CA ARG A 322 -13.32 -25.98 -24.11
C ARG A 322 -12.02 -25.35 -23.61
N PHE A 323 -11.18 -26.07 -22.86
CA PHE A 323 -9.98 -25.47 -22.25
C PHE A 323 -8.92 -24.97 -23.26
N THR A 324 -8.93 -25.48 -24.50
CA THR A 324 -7.98 -25.09 -25.56
C THR A 324 -8.51 -23.98 -26.47
N ALA A 325 -9.82 -23.87 -26.71
CA ALA A 325 -10.42 -22.86 -27.60
C ALA A 325 -10.77 -21.52 -26.91
N ILE A 326 -10.89 -21.48 -25.58
CA ILE A 326 -11.28 -20.28 -24.81
C ILE A 326 -10.25 -19.14 -24.93
N GLY A 327 -9.00 -19.48 -25.24
CA GLY A 327 -7.98 -18.50 -25.58
C GLY A 327 -8.17 -17.87 -26.96
N GLU A 328 -8.92 -18.41 -27.90
CA GLU A 328 -8.82 -18.01 -29.31
C GLU A 328 -9.83 -16.94 -29.76
N ASN A 329 -10.85 -16.63 -28.96
CA ASN A 329 -11.80 -15.57 -29.30
C ASN A 329 -11.15 -14.19 -29.11
N ALA A 330 -10.66 -13.62 -30.22
CA ALA A 330 -10.01 -12.32 -30.24
C ALA A 330 -10.89 -11.20 -29.63
N LEU A 331 -12.21 -11.32 -29.76
CA LEU A 331 -13.15 -10.32 -29.21
C LEU A 331 -13.17 -10.33 -27.69
N ASP A 332 -13.17 -11.52 -27.07
CA ASP A 332 -13.15 -11.66 -25.60
C ASP A 332 -11.83 -11.09 -25.04
N ARG A 333 -10.68 -11.37 -25.69
CA ARG A 333 -9.38 -10.79 -25.32
C ARG A 333 -9.38 -9.27 -25.42
N ASP A 334 -9.91 -8.72 -26.52
CA ASP A 334 -9.98 -7.28 -26.75
C ASP A 334 -10.86 -6.59 -25.70
N MET A 335 -12.00 -7.20 -25.34
CA MET A 335 -12.91 -6.71 -24.29
C MET A 335 -12.27 -6.76 -22.90
N VAL A 336 -11.63 -7.89 -22.54
CA VAL A 336 -10.90 -8.02 -21.26
C VAL A 336 -9.79 -6.99 -21.19
N HIS A 337 -8.99 -6.84 -22.24
CA HIS A 337 -7.92 -5.84 -22.30
C HIS A 337 -8.45 -4.41 -22.16
N ALA A 338 -9.53 -4.05 -22.86
CA ALA A 338 -10.14 -2.72 -22.73
C ALA A 338 -10.66 -2.47 -21.30
N MET A 339 -11.33 -3.46 -20.70
CA MET A 339 -11.89 -3.39 -19.34
C MET A 339 -10.81 -3.21 -18.26
N THR A 340 -9.63 -3.83 -18.43
CA THR A 340 -8.55 -3.79 -17.43
C THR A 340 -7.58 -2.62 -17.63
N TRP A 341 -7.23 -2.26 -18.88
CA TRP A 341 -6.20 -1.24 -19.17
C TRP A 341 -6.70 0.20 -19.28
N LEU A 342 -7.93 0.42 -19.74
CA LEU A 342 -8.46 1.79 -19.85
C LEU A 342 -8.54 2.53 -18.50
N PRO A 343 -8.92 1.88 -17.37
CA PRO A 343 -8.95 2.54 -16.06
C PRO A 343 -7.61 3.18 -15.65
N ILE A 344 -6.47 2.66 -16.09
CA ILE A 344 -5.14 3.26 -15.80
C ILE A 344 -5.02 4.67 -16.39
N LYS A 345 -5.54 4.88 -17.60
CA LYS A 345 -5.52 6.20 -18.27
C LYS A 345 -6.33 7.24 -17.47
N MET A 346 -7.26 6.80 -16.64
CA MET A 346 -8.16 7.62 -15.83
C MET A 346 -8.16 7.17 -14.37
N PHE A 347 -7.00 7.28 -13.73
CA PHE A 347 -6.75 6.73 -12.40
C PHE A 347 -7.38 7.56 -11.25
N THR A 348 -8.71 7.49 -11.13
CA THR A 348 -9.52 8.17 -10.10
C THR A 348 -10.26 7.17 -9.22
N THR A 349 -10.81 7.64 -8.09
CA THR A 349 -11.52 6.78 -7.12
C THR A 349 -12.78 6.16 -7.72
N THR A 350 -13.61 6.99 -8.36
CA THR A 350 -14.88 6.63 -9.01
C THR A 350 -14.70 5.59 -10.12
N VAL A 351 -13.68 5.79 -10.96
CA VAL A 351 -13.34 4.87 -12.06
C VAL A 351 -12.80 3.56 -11.51
N MET A 352 -11.93 3.58 -10.49
CA MET A 352 -11.42 2.33 -9.92
C MET A 352 -12.47 1.53 -9.15
N GLU A 353 -13.44 2.19 -8.49
CA GLU A 353 -14.59 1.51 -7.90
C GLU A 353 -15.40 0.78 -8.98
N GLY A 354 -15.74 1.48 -10.07
CA GLY A 354 -16.43 0.88 -11.22
C GLY A 354 -15.63 -0.26 -11.87
N ALA A 355 -14.31 -0.10 -12.00
CA ALA A 355 -13.44 -1.12 -12.57
C ALA A 355 -13.40 -2.39 -11.71
N VAL A 356 -13.23 -2.27 -10.38
CA VAL A 356 -13.25 -3.43 -9.48
C VAL A 356 -14.62 -4.11 -9.47
N ASP A 357 -15.71 -3.34 -9.48
CA ASP A 357 -17.07 -3.89 -9.60
C ASP A 357 -17.24 -4.69 -10.91
N CYS A 358 -16.76 -4.15 -12.03
CA CYS A 358 -16.77 -4.81 -13.33
C CYS A 358 -15.89 -6.06 -13.37
N TRP A 359 -14.67 -6.02 -12.80
CA TRP A 359 -13.79 -7.19 -12.73
C TRP A 359 -14.42 -8.32 -11.91
N CYS A 360 -14.98 -8.00 -10.75
CA CYS A 360 -15.71 -8.97 -9.94
C CYS A 360 -16.94 -9.52 -10.68
N TRP A 361 -17.66 -8.67 -11.42
CA TRP A 361 -18.82 -9.10 -12.22
C TRP A 361 -18.41 -10.05 -13.36
N ALA A 362 -17.36 -9.71 -14.11
CA ALA A 362 -16.81 -10.53 -15.18
C ALA A 362 -16.34 -11.91 -14.69
N ILE A 363 -15.59 -11.94 -13.57
CA ILE A 363 -15.10 -13.20 -12.97
C ILE A 363 -16.26 -14.11 -12.56
N ILE A 364 -17.35 -13.55 -12.03
CA ILE A 364 -18.54 -14.33 -11.63
C ILE A 364 -19.37 -14.76 -12.86
N GLY A 365 -19.51 -13.89 -13.86
CA GLY A 365 -20.33 -14.14 -15.04
C GLY A 365 -19.70 -15.12 -16.03
N ARG A 366 -18.38 -15.11 -16.17
CA ARG A 366 -17.58 -15.95 -17.08
C ARG A 366 -16.38 -16.55 -16.33
N PRO A 367 -16.58 -17.52 -15.41
CA PRO A 367 -15.52 -18.08 -14.57
C PRO A 367 -14.36 -18.71 -15.37
N GLU A 368 -14.62 -19.14 -16.60
CA GLU A 368 -13.61 -19.66 -17.52
C GLU A 368 -12.59 -18.61 -18.01
N LEU A 369 -12.93 -17.32 -17.94
CA LEU A 369 -12.03 -16.20 -18.25
C LEU A 369 -11.30 -15.66 -17.02
N GLU A 370 -11.55 -16.21 -15.83
CA GLU A 370 -11.00 -15.69 -14.57
C GLU A 370 -9.47 -15.56 -14.61
N LEU A 371 -8.77 -16.60 -15.08
CA LEU A 371 -7.31 -16.59 -15.17
C LEU A 371 -6.80 -15.50 -16.13
N LEU A 372 -7.44 -15.35 -17.30
CA LEU A 372 -7.09 -14.32 -18.30
C LEU A 372 -7.30 -12.91 -17.73
N ILE A 373 -8.41 -12.68 -17.04
CA ILE A 373 -8.72 -11.39 -16.41
C ILE A 373 -7.68 -11.06 -15.34
N VAL A 374 -7.34 -12.02 -14.47
CA VAL A 374 -6.34 -11.83 -13.41
C VAL A 374 -4.95 -11.56 -13.99
N GLU A 375 -4.56 -12.28 -15.05
CA GLU A 375 -3.29 -12.06 -15.74
C GLU A 375 -3.19 -10.64 -16.33
N GLU A 376 -4.26 -10.14 -16.96
CA GLU A 376 -4.28 -8.78 -17.48
C GLU A 376 -4.27 -7.73 -16.34
N ILE A 377 -5.02 -7.95 -15.26
CA ILE A 377 -4.98 -7.08 -14.06
C ILE A 377 -3.58 -7.02 -13.46
N TYR A 378 -2.85 -8.15 -13.47
CA TYR A 378 -1.47 -8.21 -13.03
C TYR A 378 -0.56 -7.32 -13.88
N LYS A 379 -0.64 -7.43 -15.22
CA LYS A 379 0.15 -6.58 -16.14
C LYS A 379 -0.20 -5.09 -15.98
N VAL A 380 -1.47 -4.80 -15.73
CA VAL A 380 -1.97 -3.46 -15.39
C VAL A 380 -1.28 -2.91 -14.13
N TRP A 381 -1.13 -3.72 -13.08
CA TRP A 381 -0.40 -3.34 -11.87
C TRP A 381 1.07 -3.04 -12.14
N GLU A 382 1.76 -3.88 -12.92
CA GLU A 382 3.15 -3.63 -13.33
C GLU A 382 3.28 -2.30 -14.09
N LYS A 383 2.33 -2.02 -14.99
CA LYS A 383 2.30 -0.76 -15.74
C LYS A 383 2.11 0.45 -14.81
N ILE A 384 1.26 0.35 -13.80
CA ILE A 384 1.04 1.40 -12.79
C ILE A 384 2.35 1.73 -12.04
N ILE A 385 3.16 0.71 -11.71
CA ILE A 385 4.47 0.89 -11.08
C ILE A 385 5.44 1.58 -12.06
N SER A 386 5.52 1.08 -13.30
CA SER A 386 6.38 1.64 -14.34
C SER A 386 6.07 3.11 -14.64
N ASP A 387 4.79 3.47 -14.70
CA ASP A 387 4.33 4.83 -14.99
C ASP A 387 4.28 5.74 -13.76
N ARG A 388 4.67 5.22 -12.58
CA ARG A 388 4.79 5.99 -11.32
C ARG A 388 3.47 6.67 -10.92
N HIS A 389 2.36 5.93 -10.96
CA HIS A 389 1.07 6.43 -10.48
C HIS A 389 0.92 6.28 -8.96
N GLY A 390 0.19 7.21 -8.34
CA GLY A 390 -0.27 7.15 -6.94
C GLY A 390 0.79 6.73 -5.91
N LEU A 391 0.71 5.50 -5.40
CA LEU A 391 1.66 4.98 -4.40
C LEU A 391 3.11 4.89 -4.91
N TYR A 392 3.29 4.77 -6.22
CA TYR A 392 4.60 4.74 -6.86
C TYR A 392 4.98 6.09 -7.47
N SER A 393 4.20 7.15 -7.20
CA SER A 393 4.50 8.49 -7.71
C SER A 393 5.73 9.10 -7.05
N ILE A 394 6.43 9.93 -7.82
CA ILE A 394 7.60 10.65 -7.35
C ILE A 394 7.13 11.79 -6.45
N ASP A 395 7.72 11.86 -5.24
CA ASP A 395 7.45 12.92 -4.29
C ASP A 395 7.78 14.28 -4.92
N LYS A 396 6.77 15.15 -4.97
CA LYS A 396 6.95 16.52 -5.47
C LYS A 396 7.68 17.31 -4.40
N LEU A 397 8.74 18.01 -4.79
CA LEU A 397 9.44 18.95 -3.90
C LEU A 397 8.44 20.00 -3.41
N GLU A 398 8.19 19.99 -2.11
CA GLU A 398 7.35 21.00 -1.46
C GLU A 398 8.17 22.27 -1.27
N PRO A 399 7.64 23.44 -1.68
CA PRO A 399 8.35 24.70 -1.50
C PRO A 399 8.53 24.97 -0.01
N SER A 400 9.74 25.33 0.38
CA SER A 400 10.06 25.64 1.76
C SER A 400 9.28 26.89 2.21
N PRO A 401 8.58 26.86 3.37
CA PRO A 401 7.94 28.05 3.92
C PRO A 401 8.97 29.12 4.32
N LEU A 402 10.24 28.73 4.47
CA LEU A 402 11.38 29.60 4.75
C LEU A 402 12.03 30.17 3.47
N ALA A 403 11.49 29.87 2.29
CA ALA A 403 11.92 30.48 1.04
C ALA A 403 10.73 30.62 0.07
N PRO A 404 9.69 31.38 0.46
CA PRO A 404 8.48 31.49 -0.34
C PRO A 404 8.78 32.18 -1.68
N SER A 405 8.21 31.67 -2.76
CA SER A 405 8.21 32.30 -4.06
C SER A 405 6.76 32.60 -4.47
N GLU A 406 6.53 33.74 -5.11
CA GLU A 406 5.18 34.16 -5.53
C GLU A 406 4.49 33.14 -6.45
N LYS A 407 5.29 32.33 -7.17
CA LYS A 407 4.81 31.32 -8.12
C LYS A 407 4.49 29.96 -7.48
N GLU A 408 4.89 29.73 -6.23
CA GLU A 408 4.78 28.44 -5.55
C GLU A 408 3.69 28.45 -4.48
N GLU A 409 2.74 27.52 -4.58
CA GLU A 409 1.73 27.34 -3.54
C GLU A 409 2.33 26.65 -2.31
N LEU A 410 2.26 27.32 -1.16
CA LEU A 410 2.51 26.75 0.16
C LEU A 410 1.29 25.92 0.62
N LYS A 411 0.97 24.89 -0.15
CA LYS A 411 -0.05 23.90 0.20
C LYS A 411 0.55 22.51 0.07
N PRO A 412 0.15 21.58 0.95
CA PRO A 412 0.60 20.20 0.82
C PRO A 412 0.13 19.63 -0.52
N LYS A 413 0.98 18.80 -1.14
CA LYS A 413 0.69 18.19 -2.45
C LYS A 413 0.64 16.66 -2.32
N PRO A 414 -0.40 16.10 -1.69
CA PRO A 414 -0.46 14.68 -1.45
C PRO A 414 -0.59 13.88 -2.75
N PRO A 415 -0.01 12.67 -2.81
CA PRO A 415 -0.18 11.75 -3.93
C PRO A 415 -1.61 11.19 -4.00
N SER A 416 -2.06 10.81 -5.20
CA SER A 416 -3.37 10.18 -5.39
C SER A 416 -3.33 8.70 -4.97
N VAL A 417 -3.52 8.45 -3.67
CA VAL A 417 -3.44 7.11 -3.07
C VAL A 417 -4.78 6.38 -3.01
N LYS A 418 -5.91 7.11 -3.08
CA LYS A 418 -7.25 6.51 -2.94
C LYS A 418 -7.57 5.42 -3.97
N PRO A 419 -7.25 5.59 -5.28
CA PRO A 419 -7.53 4.52 -6.25
C PRO A 419 -6.68 3.25 -5.99
N HIS A 420 -5.43 3.41 -5.56
CA HIS A 420 -4.60 2.28 -5.13
C HIS A 420 -5.16 1.58 -3.88
N ARG A 421 -5.84 2.30 -2.98
CA ARG A 421 -6.48 1.70 -1.80
C ARG A 421 -7.63 0.77 -2.19
N ILE A 422 -8.40 1.13 -3.21
CA ILE A 422 -9.46 0.29 -3.78
C ILE A 422 -8.86 -0.94 -4.48
N PHE A 423 -7.85 -0.72 -5.32
CA PHE A 423 -7.16 -1.81 -6.01
C PHE A 423 -6.47 -2.77 -5.01
N LEU A 424 -5.78 -2.25 -3.99
CA LEU A 424 -5.18 -3.09 -2.96
C LEU A 424 -6.23 -3.90 -2.18
N ARG A 425 -7.40 -3.33 -1.90
CA ARG A 425 -8.49 -4.08 -1.27
C ARG A 425 -8.92 -5.26 -2.15
N PHE A 426 -9.03 -5.07 -3.46
CA PHE A 426 -9.30 -6.17 -4.39
C PHE A 426 -8.20 -7.25 -4.31
N ILE A 427 -6.92 -6.86 -4.35
CA ILE A 427 -5.79 -7.81 -4.24
C ILE A 427 -5.82 -8.55 -2.90
N GLU A 428 -6.10 -7.87 -1.79
CA GLU A 428 -6.20 -8.47 -0.45
C GLU A 428 -7.31 -9.53 -0.39
N GLU A 429 -8.50 -9.21 -0.91
CA GLU A 429 -9.62 -10.15 -0.99
C GLU A 429 -9.26 -11.36 -1.88
N ARG A 430 -8.56 -11.15 -3.00
CA ARG A 430 -8.09 -12.22 -3.90
C ARG A 430 -7.03 -13.11 -3.26
N VAL A 431 -6.00 -12.56 -2.63
CA VAL A 431 -4.96 -13.34 -1.91
C VAL A 431 -5.61 -14.30 -0.93
N PHE A 432 -6.55 -13.79 -0.12
CA PHE A 432 -7.22 -14.58 0.90
C PHE A 432 -8.08 -15.74 0.32
N LEU A 433 -8.71 -15.54 -0.84
CA LEU A 433 -9.48 -16.58 -1.53
C LEU A 433 -8.56 -17.58 -2.26
N CYS A 434 -7.61 -17.08 -3.04
CA CYS A 434 -6.75 -17.88 -3.92
C CYS A 434 -5.78 -18.76 -3.13
N MET A 435 -5.38 -18.34 -1.92
CA MET A 435 -4.60 -19.14 -0.98
C MET A 435 -5.15 -20.56 -0.79
N HIS A 436 -6.47 -20.73 -0.87
CA HIS A 436 -7.14 -22.03 -0.74
C HIS A 436 -7.78 -22.53 -2.04
N LYS A 437 -7.95 -21.67 -3.05
CA LYS A 437 -8.67 -21.97 -4.30
C LYS A 437 -7.76 -22.35 -5.47
N ALA A 438 -6.67 -21.61 -5.73
CA ALA A 438 -5.92 -21.74 -6.98
C ALA A 438 -4.43 -21.41 -6.78
N ASP A 439 -3.54 -22.34 -7.16
CA ASP A 439 -2.09 -22.17 -6.98
C ASP A 439 -1.49 -21.22 -8.03
N ILE A 440 -1.87 -21.35 -9.31
CA ILE A 440 -1.35 -20.51 -10.41
C ILE A 440 -1.63 -19.02 -10.15
N GLU A 441 -2.86 -18.68 -9.75
CA GLU A 441 -3.21 -17.30 -9.41
C GLU A 441 -2.40 -16.76 -8.22
N MET A 442 -2.14 -17.62 -7.23
CA MET A 442 -1.34 -17.24 -6.08
C MET A 442 0.13 -17.02 -6.42
N GLU A 443 0.71 -17.82 -7.31
CA GLU A 443 2.06 -17.60 -7.84
C GLU A 443 2.18 -16.25 -8.55
N MET A 444 1.19 -15.89 -9.37
CA MET A 444 1.12 -14.55 -9.98
C MET A 444 1.04 -13.44 -8.92
N LEU A 445 0.22 -13.61 -7.88
CA LEU A 445 0.11 -12.64 -6.79
C LEU A 445 1.42 -12.52 -5.98
N VAL A 446 2.14 -13.62 -5.77
CA VAL A 446 3.46 -13.62 -5.12
C VAL A 446 4.48 -12.86 -5.97
N ASP A 447 4.51 -13.10 -7.28
CA ASP A 447 5.38 -12.35 -8.20
C ASP A 447 5.04 -10.85 -8.21
N LEU A 448 3.75 -10.51 -8.11
CA LEU A 448 3.28 -9.12 -8.01
C LEU A 448 3.88 -8.44 -6.77
N LEU A 449 3.88 -9.14 -5.63
CA LEU A 449 4.50 -8.67 -4.39
C LEU A 449 6.02 -8.53 -4.52
N HIS A 450 6.69 -9.45 -5.22
CA HIS A 450 8.13 -9.34 -5.45
C HIS A 450 8.50 -8.16 -6.36
N LYS A 451 7.71 -7.85 -7.39
CA LYS A 451 8.00 -6.75 -8.33
C LYS A 451 7.61 -5.37 -7.81
N SER A 452 6.62 -5.30 -6.94
CA SER A 452 6.21 -4.06 -6.27
C SER A 452 7.18 -3.58 -5.19
N LEU A 453 7.90 -4.50 -4.55
CA LEU A 453 8.84 -4.21 -3.48
C LEU A 453 10.30 -4.19 -3.99
N SER A 454 11.10 -3.25 -3.47
CA SER A 454 12.51 -3.08 -3.85
C SER A 454 13.44 -3.22 -2.65
N LEU A 455 14.67 -3.66 -2.92
CA LEU A 455 15.78 -3.62 -1.96
C LEU A 455 16.52 -2.27 -1.98
N ILE A 456 16.25 -1.43 -2.99
CA ILE A 456 16.95 -0.16 -3.23
C ILE A 456 16.29 0.96 -2.39
N LEU A 457 17.08 1.61 -1.54
CA LEU A 457 16.66 2.73 -0.69
C LEU A 457 17.10 4.12 -1.21
N GLU A 458 17.71 4.21 -2.39
CA GLU A 458 18.15 5.50 -2.95
C GLU A 458 16.94 6.40 -3.26
N ASN A 459 16.89 7.62 -2.70
CA ASN A 459 15.77 8.56 -2.86
C ASN A 459 15.33 8.82 -4.31
N SER A 460 16.25 8.77 -5.28
CA SER A 460 15.93 8.94 -6.71
C SER A 460 15.39 7.69 -7.40
N LYS A 461 15.55 6.52 -6.77
CA LYS A 461 15.17 5.20 -7.33
C LYS A 461 14.15 4.45 -6.47
N ALA A 462 13.77 5.00 -5.31
CA ALA A 462 12.79 4.40 -4.41
C ALA A 462 11.48 4.09 -5.18
N PRO A 463 10.90 2.90 -4.99
CA PRO A 463 9.71 2.50 -5.72
C PRO A 463 8.48 3.31 -5.28
N MET A 464 8.35 3.60 -3.98
CA MET A 464 7.13 4.13 -3.37
C MET A 464 7.33 5.54 -2.80
N THR A 465 6.28 6.36 -2.87
CA THR A 465 6.21 7.69 -2.23
C THR A 465 6.46 7.59 -0.72
N LYS A 466 7.15 8.60 -0.19
CA LYS A 466 7.44 8.76 1.24
C LYS A 466 6.51 9.78 1.90
N HIS A 467 5.52 10.28 1.15
CA HIS A 467 4.54 11.21 1.68
C HIS A 467 3.66 10.57 2.77
N ILE A 468 3.33 11.35 3.81
CA ILE A 468 2.55 10.87 4.97
C ILE A 468 1.20 10.28 4.56
N ASP A 469 0.50 10.90 3.60
CA ASP A 469 -0.80 10.40 3.15
C ASP A 469 -0.79 8.99 2.54
N ALA A 470 0.38 8.48 2.15
CA ALA A 470 0.53 7.12 1.64
C ALA A 470 0.85 6.10 2.75
N VAL A 471 1.07 6.52 4.00
CA VAL A 471 1.52 5.66 5.09
C VAL A 471 0.58 4.47 5.31
N GLY A 472 -0.73 4.71 5.43
CA GLY A 472 -1.69 3.62 5.65
C GLY A 472 -1.73 2.64 4.49
N LEU A 473 -1.68 3.14 3.26
CA LEU A 473 -1.68 2.29 2.07
C LEU A 473 -0.40 1.45 1.97
N ARG A 474 0.76 2.08 2.17
CA ARG A 474 2.08 1.42 2.14
C ARG A 474 2.17 0.31 3.18
N PHE A 475 1.83 0.60 4.44
CA PHE A 475 1.91 -0.41 5.50
C PHE A 475 0.79 -1.45 5.43
N ARG A 476 -0.35 -1.16 4.80
CA ARG A 476 -1.35 -2.19 4.45
C ARG A 476 -0.80 -3.15 3.40
N PHE A 477 -0.09 -2.64 2.40
CA PHE A 477 0.56 -3.46 1.38
C PHE A 477 1.63 -4.36 1.99
N LEU A 478 2.50 -3.80 2.84
CA LEU A 478 3.53 -4.56 3.56
C LEU A 478 2.93 -5.57 4.54
N TYR A 479 1.80 -5.25 5.17
CA TYR A 479 1.05 -6.18 6.00
C TYR A 479 0.58 -7.39 5.20
N LEU A 480 -0.02 -7.18 4.03
CA LEU A 480 -0.46 -8.27 3.16
C LEU A 480 0.71 -9.18 2.75
N ALA A 481 1.83 -8.58 2.33
CA ALA A 481 3.03 -9.31 1.94
C ALA A 481 3.61 -10.13 3.10
N LEU A 482 3.72 -9.53 4.29
CA LEU A 482 4.24 -10.21 5.47
C LEU A 482 3.29 -11.31 5.97
N TYR A 483 1.98 -11.09 5.87
CA TYR A 483 0.97 -12.09 6.22
C TYR A 483 1.12 -13.34 5.34
N LEU A 484 1.34 -13.15 4.03
CA LEU A 484 1.58 -14.25 3.09
C LEU A 484 2.88 -14.99 3.40
N VAL A 485 3.94 -14.28 3.78
CA VAL A 485 5.21 -14.88 4.18
C VAL A 485 5.10 -15.71 5.46
N GLN A 486 4.28 -15.27 6.42
CA GLN A 486 3.99 -16.02 7.65
C GLN A 486 3.05 -17.20 7.42
N SER A 487 2.29 -17.18 6.32
CA SER A 487 1.48 -18.33 5.94
C SER A 487 2.36 -19.50 5.48
N ASP A 488 1.85 -20.71 5.65
CA ASP A 488 2.51 -21.93 5.18
C ASP A 488 2.44 -22.12 3.66
N TYR A 489 1.90 -21.14 2.92
CA TYR A 489 1.73 -21.25 1.47
C TYR A 489 3.06 -21.27 0.71
N LEU A 490 3.97 -20.33 1.02
CA LEU A 490 5.29 -20.31 0.42
C LEU A 490 6.13 -21.44 1.04
N SER A 491 6.48 -22.48 0.28
CA SER A 491 7.33 -23.56 0.79
C SER A 491 8.83 -23.23 0.67
N ASP A 492 9.20 -22.41 -0.31
CA ASP A 492 10.60 -22.04 -0.56
C ASP A 492 11.14 -21.06 0.49
N GLY A 493 12.16 -21.51 1.24
CA GLY A 493 12.85 -20.72 2.25
C GLY A 493 13.57 -19.49 1.67
N ILE A 494 14.06 -19.56 0.43
CA ILE A 494 14.77 -18.45 -0.22
C ILE A 494 13.80 -17.36 -0.64
N SER A 495 12.71 -17.71 -1.33
CA SER A 495 11.66 -16.76 -1.71
C SER A 495 11.06 -16.07 -0.48
N LYS A 496 10.80 -16.84 0.60
CA LYS A 496 10.40 -16.27 1.90
C LYS A 496 11.43 -15.27 2.44
N PHE A 497 12.70 -15.62 2.47
CA PHE A 497 13.77 -14.74 2.96
C PHE A 497 13.86 -13.46 2.13
N LEU A 498 13.92 -13.58 0.80
CA LEU A 498 14.05 -12.45 -0.12
C LEU A 498 12.85 -11.51 -0.01
N LEU A 499 11.63 -12.06 0.10
CA LEU A 499 10.42 -11.26 0.30
C LEU A 499 10.44 -10.54 1.65
N ARG A 500 10.86 -11.21 2.74
CA ARG A 500 11.06 -10.55 4.06
C ARG A 500 12.04 -9.40 3.96
N GLU A 501 13.16 -9.60 3.28
CA GLU A 501 14.17 -8.56 3.14
C GLU A 501 13.64 -7.37 2.36
N LYS A 502 12.94 -7.61 1.24
CA LYS A 502 12.23 -6.57 0.47
C LYS A 502 11.20 -5.82 1.31
N ILE A 503 10.41 -6.52 2.13
CA ILE A 503 9.43 -5.91 3.04
C ILE A 503 10.12 -4.98 4.04
N TYR A 504 11.19 -5.44 4.69
CA TYR A 504 11.92 -4.64 5.68
C TYR A 504 12.60 -3.43 5.03
N HIS A 505 13.27 -3.61 3.89
CA HIS A 505 13.89 -2.51 3.14
C HIS A 505 12.85 -1.48 2.68
N THR A 506 11.70 -1.94 2.20
CA THR A 506 10.59 -1.04 1.82
C THR A 506 9.97 -0.38 3.06
N ALA A 507 9.94 -1.01 4.22
CA ALA A 507 9.51 -0.34 5.46
C ALA A 507 10.52 0.73 5.89
N PHE A 508 11.81 0.44 5.82
CA PHE A 508 12.88 1.39 6.15
C PHE A 508 12.95 2.58 5.20
N ASP A 509 12.65 2.37 3.91
CA ASP A 509 12.62 3.44 2.92
C ASP A 509 11.63 4.56 3.29
N TYR A 510 10.51 4.25 3.95
CA TYR A 510 9.61 5.27 4.50
C TYR A 510 10.35 6.17 5.50
N PHE A 511 11.06 5.58 6.46
CA PHE A 511 11.75 6.30 7.54
C PHE A 511 13.01 7.08 7.12
N THR A 512 13.40 7.03 5.83
CA THR A 512 14.55 7.79 5.32
C THR A 512 14.31 9.30 5.25
N VAL A 513 13.04 9.74 5.28
CA VAL A 513 12.66 11.16 5.25
C VAL A 513 12.07 11.56 6.60
N HIS A 514 12.29 12.82 6.98
CA HIS A 514 11.60 13.41 8.11
C HIS A 514 10.14 13.76 7.72
N HIS A 515 9.16 13.03 8.26
CA HIS A 515 7.76 13.21 7.88
C HIS A 515 7.14 14.50 8.46
N HIS A 516 6.41 15.21 7.61
CA HIS A 516 5.61 16.39 7.95
C HIS A 516 4.28 16.00 8.61
N CYS A 517 3.54 16.99 9.13
CA CYS A 517 2.25 16.76 9.77
C CYS A 517 1.27 16.07 8.81
N PRO A 518 0.43 15.13 9.29
CA PRO A 518 -0.59 14.48 8.46
C PRO A 518 -1.55 15.48 7.81
N THR A 519 -1.86 15.27 6.53
CA THR A 519 -2.83 16.11 5.77
C THR A 519 -4.18 15.43 5.57
N GLN A 520 -4.30 14.19 6.03
CA GLN A 520 -5.49 13.35 5.94
C GLN A 520 -6.64 13.85 6.82
N THR A 521 -7.85 13.40 6.51
CA THR A 521 -9.00 13.60 7.41
C THR A 521 -8.84 12.78 8.70
N HIS A 522 -9.57 13.16 9.75
CA HIS A 522 -9.49 12.49 11.05
C HIS A 522 -9.77 10.97 10.97
N ASN A 523 -10.78 10.57 10.19
CA ASN A 523 -11.16 9.16 10.03
C ASN A 523 -10.13 8.37 9.21
N GLU A 524 -9.58 8.98 8.14
CA GLU A 524 -8.53 8.37 7.32
C GLU A 524 -7.27 8.14 8.17
N LEU A 525 -6.84 9.15 8.95
CA LEU A 525 -5.70 9.04 9.85
C LEU A 525 -5.92 7.94 10.91
N ARG A 526 -7.13 7.86 11.50
CA ARG A 526 -7.48 6.81 12.46
C ARG A 526 -7.37 5.41 11.84
N SER A 527 -7.82 5.25 10.59
CA SER A 527 -7.70 3.99 9.84
C SER A 527 -6.24 3.63 9.57
N ASP A 528 -5.42 4.62 9.26
CA ASP A 528 -4.01 4.44 8.90
C ASP A 528 -3.18 4.07 10.13
N ILE A 529 -3.43 4.69 11.28
CA ILE A 529 -2.85 4.31 12.58
C ILE A 529 -3.23 2.86 12.94
N ARG A 530 -4.49 2.47 12.75
CA ARG A 530 -4.92 1.07 12.98
C ARG A 530 -4.17 0.09 12.09
N THR A 531 -3.86 0.47 10.86
CA THR A 531 -3.07 -0.34 9.92
C THR A 531 -1.63 -0.50 10.40
N LEU A 532 -1.00 0.59 10.86
CA LEU A 532 0.34 0.55 11.45
C LEU A 532 0.40 -0.34 12.69
N ILE A 533 -0.59 -0.26 13.57
CA ILE A 533 -0.67 -1.13 14.77
C ILE A 533 -0.80 -2.61 14.38
N ARG A 534 -1.61 -2.93 13.36
CA ARG A 534 -1.73 -4.30 12.84
C ARG A 534 -0.41 -4.80 12.26
N PHE A 535 0.26 -3.96 11.48
CA PHE A 535 1.59 -4.28 10.93
C PHE A 535 2.62 -4.47 12.03
N PHE A 536 2.64 -3.61 13.05
CA PHE A 536 3.50 -3.74 14.23
C PHE A 536 3.30 -5.09 14.91
N SER A 537 2.05 -5.48 15.19
CA SER A 537 1.74 -6.78 15.82
C SER A 537 2.21 -7.97 14.97
N LEU A 538 2.10 -7.86 13.64
CA LEU A 538 2.55 -8.88 12.71
C LEU A 538 4.09 -9.01 12.70
N VAL A 539 4.81 -7.89 12.65
CA VAL A 539 6.28 -7.84 12.78
C VAL A 539 6.73 -8.30 14.16
N HIS A 540 5.95 -8.03 15.21
CA HIS A 540 6.23 -8.54 16.54
C HIS A 540 6.11 -10.08 16.58
N GLY A 541 5.16 -10.67 15.86
CA GLY A 541 5.03 -12.13 15.69
C GLY A 541 6.17 -12.81 14.92
N GLU A 542 6.93 -12.09 14.08
CA GLU A 542 8.01 -12.64 13.23
C GLU A 542 9.12 -13.37 13.99
N LYS A 543 9.31 -13.12 15.29
CA LYS A 543 10.37 -13.78 16.07
C LYS A 543 10.32 -15.31 15.98
N LYS A 544 9.12 -15.88 15.77
CA LYS A 544 8.92 -17.32 15.58
C LYS A 544 9.42 -17.81 14.22
N PHE A 545 9.20 -17.02 13.17
CA PHE A 545 9.46 -17.38 11.77
C PHE A 545 10.88 -17.02 11.29
N CYS A 546 11.52 -16.02 11.89
CA CYS A 546 12.91 -15.66 11.58
C CYS A 546 13.92 -16.76 11.98
N ASN A 547 13.52 -17.68 12.85
CA ASN A 547 14.35 -18.81 13.30
C ASN A 547 14.25 -20.03 12.36
N ASP A 548 13.29 -20.04 11.42
CA ASP A 548 13.18 -21.09 10.42
C ASP A 548 14.27 -20.87 9.35
N SER A 549 15.29 -21.73 9.36
CA SER A 549 16.44 -21.57 8.47
C SER A 549 16.05 -21.75 7.00
N PRO A 550 16.55 -20.91 6.07
CA PRO A 550 16.26 -21.05 4.63
C PRO A 550 16.79 -22.35 4.00
N THR A 551 17.51 -23.19 4.74
CA THR A 551 18.21 -24.39 4.25
C THR A 551 17.54 -25.73 4.58
N THR A 552 16.35 -25.76 5.18
CA THR A 552 15.56 -27.01 5.28
C THR A 552 14.88 -27.28 3.94
N ILE A 553 15.68 -27.64 2.93
CA ILE A 553 15.17 -28.33 1.75
C ILE A 553 14.87 -29.76 2.23
N ASP A 554 13.60 -30.13 2.24
CA ASP A 554 13.17 -31.51 2.40
C ASP A 554 13.75 -32.33 1.24
N ALA A 555 14.88 -33.00 1.49
CA ALA A 555 15.50 -33.95 0.58
C ALA A 555 14.73 -35.29 0.51
N SER A 556 13.41 -35.25 0.65
CA SER A 556 12.53 -36.41 0.51
C SER A 556 11.29 -36.00 -0.26
N ASN A 557 11.42 -35.81 -1.57
CA ASN A 557 10.54 -36.43 -2.57
C ASN A 557 10.91 -35.99 -4.01
N SER A 558 11.20 -36.99 -4.84
CA SER A 558 11.10 -37.03 -6.31
C SER A 558 11.79 -35.96 -7.17
N ILE A 559 12.94 -36.33 -7.77
CA ILE A 559 13.37 -35.82 -9.09
C ILE A 559 13.63 -37.05 -9.99
N PRO A 560 12.95 -37.21 -11.14
CA PRO A 560 13.49 -37.95 -12.26
C PRO A 560 14.51 -37.07 -12.99
N ASN A 561 15.70 -37.62 -13.19
CA ASN A 561 16.81 -37.01 -13.92
C ASN A 561 16.39 -36.49 -15.30
N GLY A 562 16.86 -35.28 -15.63
CA GLY A 562 17.01 -34.84 -17.02
C GLY A 562 16.82 -33.35 -17.20
N LEU A 563 17.95 -32.62 -17.28
CA LEU A 563 18.27 -31.55 -18.23
C LEU A 563 19.24 -30.56 -17.56
N ASN A 564 20.47 -30.54 -18.08
CA ASN A 564 21.52 -29.60 -17.74
C ASN A 564 21.09 -28.19 -18.15
N HIS A 565 21.11 -27.23 -17.23
CA HIS A 565 21.06 -25.81 -17.58
C HIS A 565 22.17 -25.08 -16.83
N GLU A 566 23.00 -24.38 -17.60
CA GLU A 566 24.19 -23.65 -17.15
C GLU A 566 23.84 -22.57 -16.13
N THR A 567 24.53 -22.58 -14.99
CA THR A 567 24.45 -21.56 -13.95
C THR A 567 25.24 -20.32 -14.40
N ILE A 568 24.54 -19.21 -14.58
CA ILE A 568 25.13 -17.87 -14.75
C ILE A 568 25.40 -17.30 -13.36
N ASP A 569 26.68 -17.14 -13.01
CA ASP A 569 27.13 -16.56 -11.74
C ASP A 569 26.79 -15.06 -11.62
N ALA A 570 26.10 -14.69 -10.54
CA ALA A 570 25.70 -13.33 -10.19
C ALA A 570 26.85 -12.53 -9.53
N ALA A 571 28.02 -12.47 -10.18
CA ALA A 571 29.20 -11.77 -9.68
C ALA A 571 29.79 -10.73 -10.66
N SER A 572 29.02 -10.25 -11.65
CA SER A 572 29.53 -9.39 -12.72
C SER A 572 29.03 -7.93 -12.72
N LEU A 573 28.49 -7.39 -11.62
CA LEU A 573 27.95 -6.02 -11.60
C LEU A 573 28.88 -4.91 -11.08
N TYR A 574 30.18 -5.20 -10.91
CA TYR A 574 31.19 -4.17 -10.65
C TYR A 574 32.38 -4.32 -11.60
N GLY A 575 32.24 -3.80 -12.82
CA GLY A 575 33.33 -3.64 -13.76
C GLY A 575 33.79 -2.18 -13.80
N THR A 576 34.92 -1.87 -13.17
CA THR A 576 35.79 -0.76 -13.60
C THR A 576 37.07 -1.35 -14.19
N THR A 577 37.35 -0.91 -15.41
CA THR A 577 38.43 -1.35 -16.29
C THR A 577 39.81 -1.04 -15.73
N LYS A 578 40.74 -2.00 -15.79
CA LYS A 578 42.11 -1.82 -16.32
C LYS A 578 42.82 -3.16 -16.57
N SER A 579 43.51 -3.19 -17.70
CA SER A 579 44.28 -4.26 -18.35
C SER A 579 45.48 -4.79 -17.56
N GLY A 580 45.82 -6.08 -17.76
CA GLY A 580 46.81 -6.92 -17.03
C GLY A 580 48.31 -6.58 -17.19
N PRO A 581 49.28 -7.53 -17.04
CA PRO A 581 49.15 -8.99 -16.98
C PRO A 581 49.91 -9.74 -15.84
N THR A 582 49.43 -10.97 -15.59
CA THR A 582 50.06 -12.25 -15.19
C THR A 582 51.38 -12.36 -14.40
N SER A 583 51.28 -13.17 -13.33
CA SER A 583 52.19 -14.21 -12.80
C SER A 583 53.51 -13.83 -12.12
N GLY A 584 53.74 -14.43 -10.94
CA GLY A 584 55.09 -14.63 -10.40
C GLY A 584 55.12 -14.68 -8.87
N TRP A 585 55.39 -15.87 -8.33
CA TRP A 585 55.73 -16.09 -6.92
C TRP A 585 57.03 -15.34 -6.58
N ILE A 586 57.15 -14.82 -5.34
CA ILE A 586 58.35 -14.92 -4.46
C ILE A 586 58.06 -14.14 -3.16
N ASN A 587 58.30 -14.82 -2.03
CA ASN A 587 58.47 -14.21 -0.72
C ASN A 587 59.93 -13.78 -0.56
N THR A 588 60.18 -12.56 -0.11
CA THR A 588 61.42 -12.20 0.61
C THR A 588 61.16 -11.09 1.64
N LEU A 589 61.83 -11.24 2.78
CA LEU A 589 61.70 -10.54 4.04
C LEU A 589 62.28 -9.11 4.05
N ALA A 590 61.64 -8.29 4.89
CA ALA A 590 62.19 -7.31 5.85
C ALA A 590 62.98 -6.07 5.38
N GLY A 591 62.54 -4.91 5.87
CA GLY A 591 63.45 -3.85 6.34
C GLY A 591 62.98 -2.39 6.17
N SER A 592 62.50 -1.80 7.28
CA SER A 592 62.70 -0.38 7.69
C SER A 592 61.56 0.64 7.52
N SER A 593 60.87 0.85 8.65
CA SER A 593 60.33 2.07 9.29
C SER A 593 60.26 3.43 8.57
N ALA A 594 59.04 3.98 8.47
CA ALA A 594 58.66 5.32 8.95
C ALA A 594 57.12 5.42 9.06
N GLY A 595 56.64 6.13 10.09
CA GLY A 595 55.33 5.94 10.72
C GLY A 595 54.07 6.32 9.93
N ALA A 596 53.00 5.55 10.14
CA ALA A 596 51.62 5.93 9.83
C ALA A 596 50.61 5.16 10.72
N VAL A 597 49.87 5.95 11.50
CA VAL A 597 48.45 5.86 11.89
C VAL A 597 47.83 4.47 12.09
N GLN A 598 47.50 4.21 13.36
CA GLN A 598 46.86 3.03 13.91
C GLN A 598 45.37 2.96 13.52
N GLY A 599 45.04 2.13 12.52
CA GLY A 599 43.69 1.66 12.24
C GLY A 599 43.32 0.46 13.11
N VAL A 600 42.19 0.54 13.81
CA VAL A 600 41.68 -0.54 14.67
C VAL A 600 41.14 -1.68 13.82
N SER A 601 41.92 -2.75 13.65
CA SER A 601 41.44 -4.05 13.17
C SER A 601 41.15 -4.96 14.37
N VAL A 602 39.91 -5.40 14.52
CA VAL A 602 39.52 -6.43 15.50
C VAL A 602 40.03 -7.78 14.99
N GLN A 603 41.09 -8.30 15.61
CA GLN A 603 41.55 -9.68 15.41
C GLN A 603 40.56 -10.66 16.05
N SER A 604 40.07 -11.63 15.27
CA SER A 604 39.55 -12.89 15.79
C SER A 604 40.61 -13.97 15.56
N THR A 605 41.01 -14.61 16.66
CA THR A 605 41.95 -15.73 16.70
C THR A 605 41.29 -16.98 16.12
N LEU A 606 41.78 -17.47 14.97
CA LEU A 606 41.42 -18.79 14.44
C LEU A 606 42.63 -19.73 14.48
N SER A 607 42.62 -20.65 15.45
CA SER A 607 43.45 -21.85 15.43
C SER A 607 42.90 -22.83 14.40
N ARG A 608 43.64 -23.03 13.31
CA ARG A 608 43.33 -24.03 12.27
C ARG A 608 43.71 -25.44 12.76
N LYS A 609 42.73 -26.35 12.81
CA LYS A 609 42.93 -27.77 12.51
C LYS A 609 41.85 -28.24 11.53
N SER A 610 42.32 -28.92 10.50
CA SER A 610 41.63 -29.41 9.31
C SER A 610 40.74 -30.63 9.58
N GLY A 611 39.63 -30.71 8.86
CA GLY A 611 38.83 -31.92 8.71
C GLY A 611 37.61 -31.65 7.80
N THR A 612 37.41 -32.50 6.81
CA THR A 612 36.43 -32.45 5.71
C THR A 612 34.96 -32.53 6.16
N SER A 613 34.50 -31.56 6.96
CA SER A 613 33.11 -31.34 7.38
C SER A 613 32.67 -29.86 7.22
N ALA A 614 33.51 -29.04 6.56
CA ALA A 614 33.38 -27.58 6.49
C ALA A 614 32.17 -27.09 5.66
N LYS A 615 31.77 -27.78 4.58
CA LYS A 615 30.70 -27.29 3.69
C LYS A 615 29.30 -27.28 4.33
N ASN A 616 28.99 -28.20 5.25
CA ASN A 616 27.69 -28.22 5.95
C ASN A 616 27.69 -27.34 7.21
N THR A 617 28.86 -27.10 7.82
CA THR A 617 29.00 -26.21 8.97
C THR A 617 29.06 -24.74 8.57
N GLU A 618 29.65 -24.40 7.42
CA GLU A 618 29.63 -23.05 6.84
C GLU A 618 28.21 -22.61 6.44
N LYS A 619 27.46 -23.44 5.70
CA LYS A 619 26.06 -23.13 5.31
C LYS A 619 25.12 -22.96 6.52
N SER A 620 25.31 -23.77 7.56
CA SER A 620 24.59 -23.67 8.83
C SER A 620 24.92 -22.35 9.57
N ASN A 621 26.18 -21.93 9.54
CA ASN A 621 26.60 -20.66 10.12
C ASN A 621 26.06 -19.46 9.33
N ASP A 622 26.06 -19.50 8.00
CA ASP A 622 25.55 -18.43 7.15
C ASP A 622 24.04 -18.22 7.36
N ALA A 623 23.25 -19.30 7.43
CA ALA A 623 21.83 -19.24 7.76
C ALA A 623 21.57 -18.59 9.13
N ARG A 624 22.37 -18.93 10.15
CA ARG A 624 22.27 -18.32 11.49
C ARG A 624 22.66 -16.85 11.49
N VAL A 625 23.63 -16.45 10.68
CA VAL A 625 24.03 -15.04 10.52
C VAL A 625 22.89 -14.24 9.89
N LEU A 626 22.30 -14.75 8.81
CA LEU A 626 21.15 -14.15 8.12
C LEU A 626 19.94 -13.98 9.05
N SER A 627 19.57 -15.03 9.80
CA SER A 627 18.50 -14.95 10.81
C SER A 627 18.78 -13.93 11.91
N ARG A 628 20.03 -13.84 12.39
CA ARG A 628 20.42 -12.85 13.40
C ARG A 628 20.33 -11.43 12.86
N ASP A 629 20.73 -11.21 11.61
CA ASP A 629 20.67 -9.89 10.98
C ASP A 629 19.23 -9.46 10.71
N LEU A 630 18.36 -10.39 10.29
CA LEU A 630 16.92 -10.15 10.20
C LEU A 630 16.31 -9.78 11.55
N LEU A 631 16.67 -10.46 12.64
CA LEU A 631 16.17 -10.12 13.97
C LEU A 631 16.61 -8.72 14.43
N LYS A 632 17.83 -8.31 14.09
CA LYS A 632 18.31 -6.94 14.35
C LYS A 632 17.51 -5.90 13.53
N LYS A 633 17.31 -6.15 12.22
CA LYS A 633 16.46 -5.31 11.36
C LYS A 633 15.03 -5.23 11.92
N ARG A 634 14.44 -6.36 12.32
CA ARG A 634 13.11 -6.44 12.95
C ARG A 634 13.03 -5.56 14.19
N ASN A 635 13.98 -5.66 15.11
CA ASN A 635 13.95 -4.89 16.36
C ASN A 635 14.07 -3.38 16.10
N LEU A 636 14.96 -2.98 15.18
CA LEU A 636 15.03 -1.59 14.74
C LEU A 636 13.69 -1.13 14.15
N LEU A 637 13.10 -1.91 13.25
CA LEU A 637 11.82 -1.58 12.61
C LEU A 637 10.68 -1.42 13.64
N LEU A 638 10.59 -2.31 14.65
CA LEU A 638 9.61 -2.18 15.74
C LEU A 638 9.79 -0.87 16.49
N THR A 639 11.04 -0.47 16.78
CA THR A 639 11.33 0.83 17.41
C THR A 639 10.85 1.99 16.55
N LEU A 640 11.09 1.98 15.24
CA LEU A 640 10.66 3.05 14.33
C LEU A 640 9.14 3.14 14.20
N LEU A 641 8.48 1.99 14.04
CA LEU A 641 7.02 1.92 14.00
C LEU A 641 6.40 2.43 15.29
N ALA A 642 6.98 2.12 16.46
CA ALA A 642 6.46 2.58 17.73
C ALA A 642 6.51 4.11 17.86
N TYR A 643 7.63 4.74 17.48
CA TYR A 643 7.75 6.20 17.48
C TYR A 643 6.78 6.86 16.48
N GLU A 644 6.59 6.28 15.31
CA GLU A 644 5.65 6.83 14.31
C GLU A 644 4.20 6.68 14.73
N ILE A 645 3.81 5.52 15.28
CA ILE A 645 2.46 5.32 15.83
C ILE A 645 2.18 6.35 16.93
N GLU A 646 3.12 6.55 17.86
CA GLU A 646 2.99 7.56 18.91
C GLU A 646 2.86 8.98 18.35
N ARG A 647 3.68 9.33 17.36
CA ARG A 647 3.63 10.64 16.70
C ARG A 647 2.26 10.89 16.06
N LEU A 648 1.73 9.91 15.32
CA LEU A 648 0.43 10.02 14.65
C LEU A 648 -0.75 9.98 15.62
N GLU A 649 -0.66 9.16 16.66
CA GLU A 649 -1.66 9.09 17.74
C GLU A 649 -1.74 10.41 18.51
N THR A 650 -0.59 11.01 18.82
CA THR A 650 -0.50 12.34 19.45
C THR A 650 -1.14 13.41 18.55
N PHE A 651 -0.92 13.34 17.24
CA PHE A 651 -1.54 14.29 16.30
C PHE A 651 -3.06 14.07 16.15
N HIS A 652 -3.51 12.81 16.16
CA HIS A 652 -4.92 12.45 16.07
C HIS A 652 -5.72 12.86 17.32
N ASN A 653 -5.11 12.74 18.51
CA ASN A 653 -5.75 13.06 19.79
C ASN A 653 -4.85 13.90 20.71
N PRO A 654 -4.55 15.16 20.35
CA PRO A 654 -3.61 16.00 21.12
C PRO A 654 -4.14 16.36 22.51
N LEU A 655 -5.46 16.34 22.70
CA LEU A 655 -6.14 16.66 23.96
C LEU A 655 -6.44 15.42 24.82
N GLY A 656 -6.07 14.22 24.38
CA GLY A 656 -6.27 12.99 25.16
C GLY A 656 -7.74 12.63 25.43
N ARG A 657 -8.66 12.98 24.53
CA ARG A 657 -10.10 12.70 24.69
C ARG A 657 -10.37 11.18 24.70
N PRO A 658 -11.19 10.66 25.64
CA PRO A 658 -11.43 9.22 25.76
C PRO A 658 -12.15 8.62 24.54
N GLU A 659 -13.05 9.37 23.90
CA GLU A 659 -13.79 8.95 22.69
C GLU A 659 -12.88 8.65 21.49
N LEU A 660 -11.72 9.31 21.45
CA LEU A 660 -10.76 9.21 20.35
C LEU A 660 -9.65 8.19 20.63
N GLN A 661 -9.65 7.55 21.80
CA GLN A 661 -8.72 6.48 22.11
C GLN A 661 -9.03 5.22 21.30
N PHE A 662 -7.99 4.44 21.04
CA PHE A 662 -8.12 3.13 20.41
C PHE A 662 -8.50 2.08 21.46
N ASN A 663 -9.19 1.02 21.03
CA ASN A 663 -9.62 -0.05 21.93
C ASN A 663 -8.39 -0.80 22.48
N GLN A 664 -8.44 -1.18 23.76
CA GLN A 664 -7.34 -1.86 24.45
C GLN A 664 -6.93 -3.18 23.76
N ASP A 665 -7.89 -3.95 23.24
CA ASP A 665 -7.61 -5.21 22.54
C ASP A 665 -6.72 -5.03 21.31
N THR A 666 -6.95 -3.96 20.54
CA THR A 666 -6.19 -3.69 19.32
C THR A 666 -4.77 -3.19 19.58
N GLN A 667 -4.53 -2.57 20.74
CA GLN A 667 -3.25 -1.95 21.08
C GLN A 667 -2.42 -2.73 22.10
N SER A 668 -2.99 -3.74 22.77
CA SER A 668 -2.37 -4.48 23.88
C SER A 668 -0.93 -4.96 23.61
N THR A 669 -0.64 -5.48 22.41
CA THR A 669 0.71 -5.93 22.04
C THR A 669 1.69 -4.75 21.94
N TYR A 670 1.25 -3.67 21.30
CA TYR A 670 2.04 -2.46 21.11
C TYR A 670 2.31 -1.73 22.44
N THR A 671 1.29 -1.56 23.28
CA THR A 671 1.41 -0.87 24.57
C THR A 671 2.32 -1.63 25.53
N ASN A 672 2.16 -2.96 25.62
CA ASN A 672 3.04 -3.80 26.43
C ASN A 672 4.49 -3.74 25.94
N TRP A 673 4.72 -3.87 24.63
CA TRP A 673 6.07 -3.79 24.06
C TRP A 673 6.72 -2.42 24.34
N LYS A 674 5.96 -1.33 24.22
CA LYS A 674 6.44 0.02 24.52
C LYS A 674 6.84 0.17 26.00
N LEU A 675 6.04 -0.38 26.92
CA LEU A 675 6.31 -0.26 28.36
C LEU A 675 7.54 -1.07 28.80
N TYR A 676 7.67 -2.32 28.33
CA TYR A 676 8.67 -3.25 28.84
C TYR A 676 9.91 -3.35 27.95
N ASP A 677 9.73 -3.58 26.64
CA ASP A 677 10.84 -3.89 25.74
C ASP A 677 11.56 -2.64 25.26
N MET A 678 10.81 -1.58 24.92
CA MET A 678 11.40 -0.33 24.41
C MET A 678 12.22 0.40 25.48
N ASN A 679 11.69 0.49 26.70
CA ASN A 679 12.40 1.09 27.84
C ASN A 679 13.60 0.24 28.31
N GLY A 680 13.61 -1.06 28.00
CA GLY A 680 14.73 -1.97 28.29
C GLY A 680 15.91 -1.90 27.31
N ILE A 681 15.84 -1.10 26.24
CA ILE A 681 16.91 -1.02 25.24
C ILE A 681 18.16 -0.34 25.83
N THR A 682 19.26 -1.07 25.90
CA THR A 682 20.54 -0.59 26.44
C THR A 682 21.24 0.43 25.52
N ASN A 683 22.13 1.26 26.08
CA ASN A 683 22.94 2.21 25.29
C ASN A 683 23.78 1.53 24.20
N LYS A 684 24.29 0.32 24.45
CA LYS A 684 25.03 -0.46 23.45
C LYS A 684 24.13 -0.85 22.28
N ALA A 685 22.90 -1.30 22.56
CA ALA A 685 21.92 -1.63 21.52
C ALA A 685 21.55 -0.40 20.67
N TRP A 686 21.42 0.78 21.28
CA TRP A 686 21.20 2.04 20.54
C TRP A 686 22.35 2.38 19.59
N GLN A 687 23.61 2.18 19.99
CA GLN A 687 24.75 2.35 19.11
C GLN A 687 24.74 1.34 17.95
N GLU A 688 24.40 0.07 18.24
CA GLU A 688 24.24 -0.95 17.20
C GLU A 688 23.12 -0.61 16.21
N TYR A 689 22.00 -0.06 16.67
CA TYR A 689 20.93 0.44 15.81
C TYR A 689 21.40 1.58 14.91
N GLY A 690 22.23 2.50 15.42
CA GLY A 690 22.86 3.55 14.60
C GLY A 690 23.74 2.98 13.49
N ARG A 691 24.58 1.99 13.82
CA ARG A 691 25.43 1.29 12.83
C ARG A 691 24.62 0.50 11.81
N LEU A 692 23.57 -0.19 12.26
CA LEU A 692 22.68 -0.96 11.40
C LEU A 692 21.91 -0.04 10.46
N ALA A 693 21.38 1.07 10.95
CA ALA A 693 20.70 2.06 10.13
C ALA A 693 21.63 2.62 9.05
N TRP A 694 22.88 2.96 9.41
CA TRP A 694 23.89 3.42 8.45
C TRP A 694 24.21 2.36 7.38
N LEU A 695 24.32 1.09 7.79
CA LEU A 695 24.58 -0.02 6.87
C LEU A 695 23.41 -0.23 5.89
N ILE A 696 22.17 -0.01 6.33
CA ILE A 696 20.98 -0.10 5.47
C ILE A 696 20.92 1.10 4.52
N SER A 697 21.00 2.32 5.05
CA SER A 697 21.08 3.56 4.28
C SER A 697 21.55 4.75 5.14
N PRO A 698 22.48 5.58 4.66
CA PRO A 698 22.86 6.84 5.31
C PRO A 698 21.70 7.83 5.49
N ASP A 699 20.72 7.81 4.57
CA ASP A 699 19.50 8.63 4.66
C ASP A 699 18.67 8.24 5.88
N LEU A 700 18.51 6.93 6.11
CA LEU A 700 17.83 6.41 7.29
C LEU A 700 18.53 6.87 8.56
N ALA A 701 19.85 6.67 8.65
CA ALA A 701 20.63 7.08 9.83
C ALA A 701 20.50 8.58 10.12
N THR A 702 20.52 9.43 9.10
CA THR A 702 20.33 10.88 9.25
C THR A 702 18.94 11.22 9.78
N SER A 703 17.89 10.59 9.25
CA SER A 703 16.53 10.75 9.75
C SER A 703 16.39 10.29 11.21
N LEU A 704 17.02 9.17 11.59
CA LEU A 704 17.01 8.65 12.97
C LEU A 704 17.57 9.63 13.99
N TYR A 705 18.57 10.43 13.62
CA TYR A 705 19.16 11.43 14.50
C TYR A 705 18.11 12.44 15.03
N TYR A 706 17.19 12.85 14.15
CA TYR A 706 16.13 13.81 14.47
C TYR A 706 14.91 13.16 15.10
N THR A 707 14.51 11.98 14.60
CA THR A 707 13.27 11.32 15.05
C THR A 707 13.39 10.70 16.45
N ILE A 708 14.56 10.16 16.81
CA ILE A 708 14.75 9.46 18.07
C ILE A 708 15.57 10.32 19.07
N PRO A 709 14.98 10.69 20.22
CA PRO A 709 15.66 11.50 21.23
C PRO A 709 16.56 10.64 22.17
N LYS A 710 17.51 9.89 21.61
CA LYS A 710 18.46 9.07 22.38
C LYS A 710 19.90 9.49 22.09
N GLU A 711 20.63 9.88 23.14
CA GLU A 711 21.97 10.45 23.03
C GLU A 711 23.02 9.46 22.51
N SER A 712 23.00 8.22 23.00
CA SER A 712 23.91 7.15 22.57
C SER A 712 23.81 6.84 21.07
N LEU A 713 22.59 6.91 20.51
CA LEU A 713 22.34 6.79 19.06
C LEU A 713 22.89 8.01 18.31
N ARG A 714 22.58 9.22 18.79
CA ARG A 714 22.98 10.48 18.15
C ARG A 714 24.50 10.64 18.04
N LEU A 715 25.23 10.32 19.11
CA LEU A 715 26.70 10.38 19.13
C LEU A 715 27.32 9.40 18.13
N GLU A 716 26.75 8.20 17.99
CA GLU A 716 27.26 7.21 17.04
C GLU A 716 26.99 7.62 15.58
N ILE A 717 25.81 8.18 15.28
CA ILE A 717 25.50 8.71 13.95
C ILE A 717 26.41 9.91 13.61
N GLN A 718 26.64 10.82 14.56
CA GLN A 718 27.59 11.93 14.39
C GLN A 718 29.00 11.41 14.04
N ARG A 719 29.47 10.39 14.75
CA ARG A 719 30.76 9.74 14.48
C ARG A 719 30.82 9.14 13.07
N LEU A 720 29.75 8.51 12.60
CA LEU A 720 29.67 7.92 11.26
C LEU A 720 29.63 8.97 10.15
N ILE A 721 28.85 10.04 10.31
CA ILE A 721 28.79 11.17 9.37
C ILE A 721 30.16 11.82 9.19
N LYS A 722 30.90 12.02 10.29
CA LYS A 722 32.29 12.52 10.24
C LYS A 722 33.23 11.58 9.49
N SER A 723 33.08 10.28 9.70
CA SER A 723 33.96 9.28 9.10
C SER A 723 33.71 9.11 7.59
N TYR A 724 32.49 9.38 7.13
CA TYR A 724 32.05 9.12 5.75
C TYR A 724 31.19 10.27 5.17
N PRO A 725 31.72 11.51 5.07
CA PRO A 725 30.94 12.68 4.65
C PRO A 725 30.46 12.60 3.19
N LEU A 726 31.18 11.89 2.32
CA LEU A 726 30.81 11.74 0.91
C LEU A 726 29.51 10.96 0.70
N GLN A 727 29.13 10.10 1.64
CA GLN A 727 27.92 9.29 1.55
C GLN A 727 26.63 10.06 1.91
N VAL A 728 26.75 11.24 2.55
CA VAL A 728 25.60 12.03 3.05
C VAL A 728 25.50 13.43 2.43
N ARG A 729 26.41 13.78 1.51
CA ARG A 729 26.46 15.12 0.87
C ARG A 729 25.16 15.53 0.17
N HIS A 730 24.34 14.58 -0.26
CA HIS A 730 23.07 14.84 -0.93
C HIS A 730 21.94 15.21 0.04
N ILE A 731 22.15 15.04 1.36
CA ILE A 731 21.15 15.25 2.41
C ILE A 731 21.41 16.59 3.11
N PRO A 732 20.59 17.64 2.89
CA PRO A 732 20.81 18.96 3.47
C PRO A 732 20.90 18.96 5.00
N GLU A 733 20.11 18.14 5.68
CA GLU A 733 19.99 18.10 7.14
C GLU A 733 21.28 17.60 7.81
N ALA A 734 21.97 16.65 7.18
CA ALA A 734 23.20 16.07 7.71
C ALA A 734 24.34 17.09 7.84
N LEU A 735 24.30 18.22 7.11
CA LEU A 735 25.29 19.29 7.24
C LEU A 735 25.29 19.89 8.65
N SER A 736 24.10 20.11 9.21
CA SER A 736 23.99 20.68 10.57
C SER A 736 24.64 19.75 11.60
N ILE A 737 24.47 18.43 11.44
CA ILE A 737 25.08 17.39 12.28
C ILE A 737 26.61 17.39 12.14
N PHE A 738 27.12 17.51 10.92
CA PHE A 738 28.55 17.58 10.64
C PHE A 738 29.19 18.81 11.30
N THR A 739 28.49 19.96 11.35
CA THR A 739 29.01 21.22 11.89
C THR A 739 28.87 21.38 13.41
N LEU A 740 28.01 20.61 14.08
CA LEU A 740 27.72 20.74 15.52
C LEU A 740 28.89 20.34 16.44
N THR A 741 29.87 19.62 15.92
CA THR A 741 30.92 19.04 16.75
C THR A 741 32.15 19.94 16.84
N SER A 742 32.41 20.40 18.06
CA SER A 742 33.51 21.27 18.47
C SER A 742 34.85 20.53 18.54
N ASP A 743 35.41 20.11 17.40
CA ASP A 743 36.79 19.60 17.36
C ASP A 743 37.67 20.58 16.56
N ASN A 744 38.58 21.26 17.26
CA ASN A 744 39.52 22.25 16.73
C ASN A 744 40.53 21.69 15.70
N ASP A 745 40.56 20.38 15.47
CA ASP A 745 41.75 19.71 14.93
C ASP A 745 41.71 19.30 13.45
N ARG A 746 40.66 19.61 12.67
CA ARG A 746 40.59 19.11 11.27
C ARG A 746 40.07 20.12 10.24
N GLN A 747 40.91 21.11 9.89
CA GLN A 747 40.67 22.02 8.76
C GLN A 747 40.52 21.29 7.40
N CYS A 748 41.13 20.11 7.21
CA CYS A 748 41.09 19.36 5.95
C CYS A 748 39.74 18.67 5.66
N GLU A 749 39.01 18.23 6.70
CA GLU A 749 37.72 17.53 6.55
C GLU A 749 36.56 18.48 6.18
N ALA A 750 36.71 19.78 6.47
CA ALA A 750 35.71 20.80 6.18
C ALA A 750 35.60 21.17 4.68
N SER A 751 36.55 20.73 3.85
CA SER A 751 36.48 20.92 2.39
C SER A 751 35.25 20.25 1.77
N HIS A 752 34.79 19.14 2.35
CA HIS A 752 33.61 18.40 1.87
C HIS A 752 32.31 19.22 1.93
N ILE A 753 32.24 20.24 2.80
CA ILE A 753 31.08 21.15 2.95
C ILE A 753 30.77 21.86 1.62
N LEU A 754 31.78 22.19 0.81
CA LEU A 754 31.56 22.87 -0.47
C LEU A 754 30.79 22.01 -1.48
N THR A 755 30.75 20.69 -1.31
CA THR A 755 30.04 19.78 -2.23
C THR A 755 28.64 19.40 -1.76
N TRP A 756 28.19 19.98 -0.65
CA TRP A 756 26.90 19.66 -0.05
C TRP A 756 25.70 20.16 -0.87
N ALA A 757 24.57 19.45 -0.71
CA ALA A 757 23.27 19.84 -1.25
C ALA A 757 22.78 21.19 -0.70
N SER A 758 21.84 21.81 -1.42
CA SER A 758 21.32 23.12 -1.07
C SER A 758 20.51 23.12 0.22
N ILE A 759 20.73 24.13 1.07
CA ILE A 759 20.02 24.33 2.35
C ILE A 759 19.10 25.55 2.30
N ASN A 760 18.18 25.64 3.27
CA ASN A 760 17.30 26.78 3.43
C ASN A 760 18.08 28.08 3.78
N PRO A 761 17.58 29.27 3.39
CA PRO A 761 18.26 30.54 3.64
C PRO A 761 18.55 30.80 5.12
N VAL A 762 17.62 30.42 6.00
CA VAL A 762 17.78 30.56 7.47
C VAL A 762 18.96 29.74 7.98
N ALA A 763 19.12 28.50 7.50
CA ALA A 763 20.25 27.66 7.86
C ALA A 763 21.57 28.17 7.25
N ALA A 764 21.54 28.82 6.08
CA ALA A 764 22.73 29.46 5.53
C ALA A 764 23.16 30.67 6.36
N LEU A 765 22.20 31.49 6.80
CA LEU A 765 22.45 32.67 7.64
C LEU A 765 22.99 32.31 9.03
N SER A 766 22.58 31.17 9.59
CA SER A 766 23.10 30.74 10.90
C SER A 766 24.62 30.53 10.88
N TYR A 767 25.21 30.14 9.76
CA TYR A 767 26.67 30.02 9.64
C TYR A 767 27.41 31.37 9.70
N PHE A 768 26.79 32.46 9.28
CA PHE A 768 27.32 33.81 9.51
C PHE A 768 27.14 34.24 10.97
N ALA A 769 26.05 33.83 11.61
CA ALA A 769 25.81 34.11 13.03
C ALA A 769 26.73 33.28 13.94
N SER A 770 27.10 32.05 13.59
CA SER A 770 28.03 31.21 14.35
C SER A 770 29.45 31.80 14.42
N ALA A 771 29.83 32.67 13.49
CA ALA A 771 31.06 33.47 13.59
C ALA A 771 31.07 34.41 14.82
N ARG A 772 29.91 34.72 15.40
CA ARG A 772 29.74 35.50 16.64
C ARG A 772 30.21 34.75 17.90
N LEU A 773 30.24 33.41 17.89
CA LEU A 773 30.42 32.58 19.08
C LEU A 773 31.86 32.06 19.30
N ASN A 774 32.88 32.68 18.68
CA ASN A 774 34.29 32.27 18.79
C ASN A 774 34.58 30.79 18.40
N GLN A 775 33.69 30.14 17.65
CA GLN A 775 34.06 28.95 16.88
C GLN A 775 34.71 29.44 15.60
N VAL A 776 35.93 28.97 15.31
CA VAL A 776 36.72 29.34 14.13
C VAL A 776 35.80 29.37 12.91
N ALA A 777 35.52 30.57 12.41
CA ALA A 777 34.71 30.77 11.22
C ALA A 777 35.48 30.18 10.05
N ASN A 778 35.23 28.91 9.77
CA ASN A 778 35.93 28.19 8.74
C ASN A 778 35.61 28.85 7.39
N SER A 779 36.63 29.27 6.64
CA SER A 779 36.44 29.93 5.34
C SER A 779 35.49 29.14 4.43
N TYR A 780 35.51 27.80 4.52
CA TYR A 780 34.65 26.91 3.76
C TYR A 780 33.15 26.99 4.11
N THR A 781 32.78 27.19 5.39
CA THR A 781 31.35 27.28 5.80
C THR A 781 30.74 28.59 5.34
N ILE A 782 31.48 29.69 5.44
CA ILE A 782 31.07 31.01 4.95
C ILE A 782 30.94 31.00 3.42
N GLN A 783 31.92 30.44 2.70
CA GLN A 783 31.84 30.30 1.24
C GLN A 783 30.62 29.49 0.80
N PHE A 784 30.34 28.37 1.48
CA PHE A 784 29.15 27.57 1.24
C PHE A 784 27.87 28.39 1.49
N ALA A 785 27.74 29.03 2.65
CA ALA A 785 26.59 29.86 2.99
C ALA A 785 26.36 30.99 1.98
N SER A 786 27.42 31.69 1.57
CA SER A 786 27.35 32.72 0.53
C SER A 786 26.86 32.17 -0.79
N ARG A 787 27.34 30.99 -1.22
CA ARG A 787 26.86 30.32 -2.43
C ARG A 787 25.36 29.99 -2.34
N MET A 788 24.89 29.48 -1.19
CA MET A 788 23.49 29.11 -0.98
C MET A 788 22.55 30.30 -1.06
N LEU A 789 22.89 31.39 -0.38
CA LEU A 789 22.11 32.63 -0.42
C LEU A 789 22.14 33.24 -1.82
N TYR A 790 23.27 33.18 -2.53
CA TYR A 790 23.34 33.60 -3.92
C TYR A 790 22.40 32.77 -4.82
N THR A 791 22.29 31.45 -4.63
CA THR A 791 21.39 30.60 -5.43
C THR A 791 19.90 30.75 -5.08
N THR A 792 19.57 31.38 -3.96
CA THR A 792 18.18 31.58 -3.53
C THR A 792 17.46 32.59 -4.43
N LYS A 793 16.16 32.39 -4.67
CA LYS A 793 15.32 33.32 -5.44
C LYS A 793 15.28 34.70 -4.77
N SER A 794 15.33 35.77 -5.55
CA SER A 794 15.33 37.15 -5.03
C SER A 794 14.09 37.49 -4.20
N GLU A 795 12.92 36.97 -4.56
CA GLU A 795 11.66 37.14 -3.82
C GLU A 795 11.79 36.64 -2.36
N ALA A 796 12.34 35.45 -2.17
CA ALA A 796 12.54 34.85 -0.85
C ALA A 796 13.60 35.58 -0.03
N LEU A 797 14.64 36.12 -0.68
CA LEU A 797 15.73 36.83 0.00
C LEU A 797 15.30 38.16 0.61
N ILE A 798 14.25 38.81 0.08
CA ILE A 798 13.75 40.10 0.59
C ILE A 798 13.39 40.00 2.08
N LEU A 799 12.79 38.89 2.50
CA LEU A 799 12.42 38.61 3.89
C LEU A 799 13.63 38.55 4.84
N TYR A 800 14.82 38.26 4.30
CA TYR A 800 16.03 38.02 5.07
C TYR A 800 17.08 39.13 4.95
N ILE A 801 16.76 40.24 4.26
CA ILE A 801 17.64 41.40 4.13
C ILE A 801 18.10 41.94 5.50
N PRO A 802 17.21 42.15 6.50
CA PRO A 802 17.63 42.68 7.79
C PRO A 802 18.70 41.80 8.45
N GLN A 803 18.53 40.48 8.42
CA GLN A 803 19.46 39.52 9.00
C GLN A 803 20.79 39.48 8.20
N LEU A 804 20.72 39.62 6.89
CA LEU A 804 21.90 39.66 6.02
C LEU A 804 22.76 40.90 6.25
N VAL A 805 22.13 42.08 6.38
CA VAL A 805 22.85 43.34 6.70
C VAL A 805 23.48 43.26 8.09
N GLN A 806 22.80 42.65 9.06
CA GLN A 806 23.34 42.41 10.39
C GLN A 806 24.54 41.45 10.40
N ALA A 807 24.60 40.50 9.48
CA ALA A 807 25.74 39.59 9.36
C ALA A 807 27.06 40.29 8.99
N VAL A 808 27.01 41.48 8.35
CA VAL A 808 28.20 42.28 8.01
C VAL A 808 28.98 42.71 9.26
N ARG A 809 28.34 42.78 10.43
CA ARG A 809 29.01 43.07 11.72
C ARG A 809 30.22 42.16 11.94
N TYR A 810 30.07 40.87 11.62
CA TYR A 810 31.07 39.83 11.90
C TYR A 810 31.86 39.40 10.65
N ASP A 811 31.72 40.12 9.54
CA ASP A 811 32.39 39.78 8.28
C ASP A 811 33.83 40.32 8.24
N GLU A 812 34.77 39.60 8.87
CA GLU A 812 36.20 39.96 8.83
C GLU A 812 36.86 39.66 7.47
N MET A 813 36.39 38.62 6.78
CA MET A 813 36.97 38.16 5.50
C MET A 813 36.34 38.83 4.26
N GLY A 814 35.27 39.61 4.42
CA GLY A 814 34.61 40.35 3.34
C GLY A 814 33.72 39.49 2.41
N PHE A 815 33.32 38.29 2.82
CA PHE A 815 32.48 37.40 2.02
C PHE A 815 31.02 37.88 1.98
N VAL A 816 30.50 38.35 3.11
CA VAL A 816 29.12 38.86 3.21
C VAL A 816 29.00 40.18 2.42
N ARG A 817 30.01 41.05 2.52
CA ARG A 817 30.10 42.27 1.70
C ARG A 817 30.03 41.97 0.20
N ARG A 818 30.83 41.01 -0.29
CA ARG A 818 30.82 40.61 -1.71
C ARG A 818 29.48 40.00 -2.12
N LEU A 819 28.87 39.22 -1.24
CA LEU A 819 27.55 38.64 -1.48
C LEU A 819 26.48 39.72 -1.64
N ILE A 820 26.44 40.74 -0.77
CA ILE A 820 25.47 41.83 -0.86
C ILE A 820 25.61 42.58 -2.20
N LEU A 821 26.82 42.90 -2.62
CA LEU A 821 27.10 43.52 -3.92
C LEU A 821 26.71 42.63 -5.10
N ALA A 822 26.86 41.32 -4.97
CA ALA A 822 26.44 40.37 -6.00
C ALA A 822 24.92 40.21 -6.06
N LEU A 823 24.22 40.31 -4.92
CA LEU A 823 22.77 40.24 -4.81
C LEU A 823 22.09 41.51 -5.32
N SER A 824 22.66 42.70 -5.08
CA SER A 824 22.12 43.96 -5.61
C SER A 824 22.05 43.97 -7.14
N LYS A 825 23.00 43.30 -7.82
CA LYS A 825 23.02 43.16 -9.29
C LYS A 825 21.96 42.20 -9.85
N LYS A 826 21.28 41.40 -9.02
CA LYS A 826 20.27 40.42 -9.49
C LYS A 826 18.88 41.02 -9.70
N SER A 827 18.51 42.00 -8.90
CA SER A 827 17.15 42.56 -8.93
C SER A 827 17.16 43.98 -8.40
N ASN A 828 16.54 44.88 -9.17
CA ASN A 828 16.42 46.29 -8.82
C ASN A 828 15.64 46.48 -7.51
N LEU A 829 14.59 45.68 -7.31
CA LEU A 829 13.82 45.69 -6.06
C LEU A 829 14.68 45.25 -4.88
N LEU A 830 15.50 44.21 -5.05
CA LEU A 830 16.38 43.70 -4.01
C LEU A 830 17.46 44.73 -3.63
N ALA A 831 18.07 45.38 -4.62
CA ALA A 831 19.04 46.45 -4.40
C ALA A 831 18.46 47.64 -3.65
N HIS A 832 17.26 48.09 -4.03
CA HIS A 832 16.57 49.18 -3.35
C HIS A 832 16.31 48.83 -1.87
N GLN A 833 15.75 47.65 -1.60
CA GLN A 833 15.48 47.19 -0.23
C GLN A 833 16.77 47.03 0.61
N LEU A 834 17.88 46.61 -0.02
CA LEU A 834 19.19 46.56 0.62
C LEU A 834 19.69 47.96 1.00
N ILE A 835 19.62 48.94 0.10
CA ILE A 835 20.03 50.34 0.39
C ILE A 835 19.22 50.90 1.55
N TRP A 836 17.89 50.73 1.54
CA TRP A 836 17.02 51.18 2.63
C TRP A 836 17.45 50.57 3.96
N ASN A 837 17.61 49.25 4.00
CA ASN A 837 17.99 48.57 5.24
C ASN A 837 19.40 48.95 5.72
N ILE A 838 20.35 49.15 4.80
CA ILE A 838 21.69 49.64 5.11
C ILE A 838 21.62 51.04 5.74
N ARG A 839 20.92 51.99 5.12
CA ARG A 839 20.77 53.36 5.61
C ARG A 839 20.04 53.43 6.95
N THR A 840 19.11 52.52 7.20
CA THR A 840 18.44 52.43 8.52
C THR A 840 19.39 51.90 9.59
N ASN A 841 20.26 50.94 9.27
CA ASN A 841 21.18 50.33 10.25
C ASN A 841 22.50 51.08 10.46
N THR A 842 22.74 52.21 9.76
CA THR A 842 23.89 53.08 10.04
C THR A 842 23.72 53.88 11.33
N TYR A 843 22.50 54.00 11.86
CA TYR A 843 22.17 54.74 13.07
C TYR A 843 21.56 53.79 14.13
N LYS A 844 21.89 53.96 15.41
CA LYS A 844 21.32 53.20 16.55
C LYS A 844 19.99 53.79 17.01
N ASN A 845 19.90 55.11 17.09
CA ASN A 845 18.69 55.91 17.36
C ASN A 845 18.59 57.04 16.32
N GLU A 846 17.59 57.93 16.41
CA GLU A 846 17.33 59.02 15.44
C GLU A 846 18.59 59.83 15.05
N ASP A 847 19.50 60.09 15.98
CA ASP A 847 20.71 60.90 15.72
C ASP A 847 22.05 60.25 16.13
N THR A 848 22.06 59.00 16.64
CA THR A 848 23.31 58.36 17.13
C THR A 848 23.87 57.35 16.11
N PRO A 849 25.00 57.64 15.42
CA PRO A 849 25.58 56.71 14.46
C PRO A 849 26.16 55.46 15.14
N ASP A 850 25.97 54.29 14.52
CA ASP A 850 26.68 53.06 14.90
C ASP A 850 28.05 53.04 14.22
N ASN A 851 29.04 53.74 14.80
CA ASN A 851 30.36 53.96 14.17
C ASN A 851 31.01 52.70 13.58
N GLU A 852 30.86 51.54 14.24
CA GLU A 852 31.42 50.26 13.77
C GLU A 852 30.70 49.74 12.53
N MET A 853 29.37 49.82 12.52
CA MET A 853 28.55 49.38 11.39
C MET A 853 28.59 50.36 10.24
N GLN A 854 28.54 51.66 10.52
CA GLN A 854 28.62 52.72 9.53
C GLN A 854 29.91 52.60 8.70
N ALA A 855 31.06 52.34 9.34
CA ALA A 855 32.33 52.15 8.65
C ALA A 855 32.31 50.97 7.65
N LYS A 856 31.58 49.88 7.97
CA LYS A 856 31.47 48.69 7.13
C LYS A 856 30.37 48.81 6.05
N LEU A 857 29.27 49.50 6.35
CA LEU A 857 28.08 49.57 5.51
C LEU A 857 28.12 50.71 4.47
N GLU A 858 28.66 51.87 4.81
CA GLU A 858 28.73 53.05 3.93
C GLU A 858 29.47 52.77 2.60
N PRO A 859 30.61 52.04 2.58
CA PRO A 859 31.26 51.66 1.31
C PRO A 859 30.43 50.71 0.45
N ILE A 860 29.55 49.91 1.07
CA ILE A 860 28.66 48.98 0.37
C ILE A 860 27.53 49.77 -0.28
N ALA A 861 26.89 50.69 0.45
CA ALA A 861 25.83 51.55 -0.09
C ALA A 861 26.29 52.34 -1.31
N ARG A 862 27.44 53.03 -1.21
CA ARG A 862 28.01 53.82 -2.32
C ARG A 862 28.32 52.96 -3.53
N GLN A 863 28.86 51.75 -3.33
CA GLN A 863 29.15 50.84 -4.45
C GLN A 863 27.87 50.36 -5.13
N ILE A 864 26.79 50.07 -4.36
CA ILE A 864 25.50 49.71 -4.95
C ILE A 864 24.94 50.88 -5.74
N GLU A 865 25.01 52.11 -5.22
CA GLU A 865 24.52 53.32 -5.90
C GLU A 865 25.30 53.60 -7.20
N ILE A 866 26.63 53.43 -7.20
CA ILE A 866 27.46 53.53 -8.41
C ILE A 866 27.10 52.44 -9.42
N ASP A 867 26.84 51.21 -8.95
CA ASP A 867 26.45 50.10 -9.83
C ASP A 867 25.00 50.28 -10.37
N PHE A 868 24.22 51.22 -9.81
CA PHE A 868 22.84 51.51 -10.19
C PHE A 868 22.66 52.79 -11.03
N ALA A 869 23.61 53.73 -10.92
CA ALA A 869 23.70 54.95 -11.72
C ALA A 869 24.26 54.65 -13.12
#